data_AF-A0A843TQH3-F1
#
_entry.id   AF-A0A843TQH3-F1
#
_cell.length_a   1.000
_cell.length_b   1.000
_cell.length_c   1.000
_cell.angle_alpha   90.00
_cell.angle_beta   90.00
_cell.angle_gamma   90.00
#
_symmetry.space_group_name_H-M   'P 1'
#
loop_
_entity.id
_entity.type
_entity.pdbx_description
1 polymer ?
#
loop_
_entity_poly.entity_id
_entity_poly.type
_entity_poly.pdbx_seq_one_letter_code
_entity_poly.pdbx_strand_id
1 'polypeptide(L)'
;LELGNGEDWWRVVIGAAVQGAVQEMATNPGLFTAWPWQSLGNFKYLLLAPFVARSVYRFVNRENGKVDLANLVIPILLVRVAHSLFWISWARFQTARSKRRIVNKSLDFEQVDRERNWDDQILMTALLLYLGNMFLPGATYVPWWNTWGVVLTALLHAGPVEFLYYWFHRALHHHYLYSRYHSHHHASIVTEPITAVIHPFAEEFVYFLLFAIPIMTTVFSGCFSVVSLTGYLLYIDFMNYMGHCNFEVVPKWLFRVFPPLKYLMYTPTFHSLHHTQFRTNYSLFIPLYDYIYGTMDKSTDDLYESTSNGKEEMVDIVHLTHPTTLQSVYHLRLGLASLASKPYTSRWYVWAMWPFTFLSLLLSRISGSAFVVEKNRLKSLTMQTWATPRFSFQYKLSWERDAINELIEKAVLEADEQGVKVMTLGLLNQGEEINGLGELYVRKHPKLRIRIVDGSSLAAAAVMHSIPEGTKEVLLIGKLSKVAFIVAKALCQRSIQVLTVRREEFEKLKLRLPTSFGSRLVLSNCYTPKAMKLSCLPLQVWLVGDGLTAEEQRRAVKGTCFVPFSQFPTKKTRGDCVYYSTPAMVIPKELENMHACENWLPRRVMSTCRVAGIVHALEGWKVHEAGNVVLDMEDVWRAALRHGFLPLPSSLAG
;
A
#
# COMPACT_ATOMS: atom_id res chain seq x y z
N LEU A 1 -28.06 -43.66 4.05
CA LEU A 1 -27.94 -42.76 5.22
C LEU A 1 -28.10 -41.35 4.69
N GLU A 2 -29.16 -40.69 5.14
CA GLU A 2 -29.82 -39.55 4.49
C GLU A 2 -28.92 -38.32 4.31
N LEU A 3 -29.17 -37.63 3.19
CA LEU A 3 -28.53 -36.39 2.76
C LEU A 3 -28.94 -35.23 3.68
N GLY A 4 -28.01 -34.78 4.52
CA GLY A 4 -28.14 -33.53 5.28
C GLY A 4 -27.65 -32.33 4.47
N ASN A 5 -28.46 -31.27 4.44
CA ASN A 5 -28.29 -30.02 3.69
C ASN A 5 -26.88 -29.41 3.80
N GLY A 6 -26.23 -29.23 2.65
CA GLY A 6 -24.91 -28.60 2.49
C GLY A 6 -24.89 -27.07 2.56
N GLU A 7 -25.73 -26.45 3.39
CA GLU A 7 -25.86 -24.99 3.48
C GLU A 7 -25.01 -24.31 4.56
N ASP A 8 -24.34 -25.04 5.47
CA ASP A 8 -23.65 -24.41 6.62
C ASP A 8 -22.11 -24.38 6.55
N TRP A 9 -21.47 -25.08 5.62
CA TRP A 9 -20.00 -25.21 5.63
C TRP A 9 -19.25 -23.91 5.26
N TRP A 10 -19.85 -23.01 4.48
CA TRP A 10 -19.21 -21.74 4.10
C TRP A 10 -19.08 -20.78 5.29
N ARG A 11 -19.95 -20.88 6.30
CA ARG A 11 -19.84 -20.09 7.54
C ARG A 11 -18.61 -20.49 8.37
N VAL A 12 -18.19 -21.75 8.28
CA VAL A 12 -16.97 -22.26 8.94
C VAL A 12 -15.71 -21.73 8.26
N VAL A 13 -15.72 -21.55 6.93
CA VAL A 13 -14.60 -20.96 6.16
C VAL A 13 -14.40 -19.48 6.50
N ILE A 14 -15.47 -18.74 6.79
CA ILE A 14 -15.38 -17.34 7.28
C ILE A 14 -14.82 -17.30 8.72
N GLY A 15 -15.10 -18.31 9.55
CA GLY A 15 -14.63 -18.37 10.94
C GLY A 15 -13.14 -18.66 11.12
N ALA A 16 -12.49 -19.33 10.15
CA ALA A 16 -11.06 -19.70 10.25
C ALA A 16 -10.08 -18.54 10.01
N ALA A 17 -10.56 -17.37 9.55
CA ALA A 17 -9.71 -16.21 9.26
C ALA A 17 -9.20 -15.45 10.52
N VAL A 18 -9.47 -15.97 11.74
CA VAL A 18 -9.32 -15.21 13.01
C VAL A 18 -8.10 -15.63 13.86
N GLN A 19 -7.32 -16.65 13.52
CA GLN A 19 -6.19 -17.06 14.36
C GLN A 19 -4.84 -16.94 13.67
N GLY A 20 -4.00 -16.05 14.22
CA GLY A 20 -2.61 -15.90 13.84
C GLY A 20 -1.81 -17.16 14.16
N ALA A 21 -1.66 -18.02 13.17
CA ALA A 21 -0.72 -19.13 13.12
C ALA A 21 -0.24 -19.27 11.67
N VAL A 22 0.82 -20.05 11.46
CA VAL A 22 1.49 -20.35 10.19
C VAL A 22 0.58 -20.19 8.98
N GLN A 23 1.04 -19.45 7.97
CA GLN A 23 0.29 -19.08 6.78
C GLN A 23 -0.09 -20.34 5.96
N GLU A 24 -1.19 -20.97 6.33
CA GLU A 24 -1.69 -22.17 5.68
C GLU A 24 -2.10 -21.82 4.24
N MET A 25 -1.45 -22.48 3.29
CA MET A 25 -1.65 -22.28 1.85
C MET A 25 -2.95 -22.93 1.35
N ALA A 26 -3.76 -23.55 2.21
CA ALA A 26 -5.12 -24.01 1.96
C ALA A 26 -5.79 -24.37 3.30
N THR A 27 -7.13 -24.41 3.36
CA THR A 27 -7.86 -24.73 4.60
C THR A 27 -7.62 -26.15 5.14
N ASN A 28 -7.25 -27.09 4.28
CA ASN A 28 -6.81 -28.43 4.63
C ASN A 28 -5.73 -28.88 3.63
N PRO A 29 -4.46 -28.49 3.82
CA PRO A 29 -3.42 -28.64 2.80
C PRO A 29 -3.30 -30.04 2.20
N GLY A 30 -3.34 -30.13 0.87
CA GLY A 30 -3.05 -31.36 0.13
C GLY A 30 -1.56 -31.66 -0.05
N LEU A 31 -1.23 -32.76 -0.72
CA LEU A 31 0.15 -33.06 -1.13
C LEU A 31 0.68 -31.96 -2.07
N PHE A 32 1.95 -31.59 -1.91
CA PHE A 32 2.62 -30.55 -2.71
C PHE A 32 1.93 -29.18 -2.67
N THR A 33 1.30 -28.85 -1.54
CA THR A 33 0.71 -27.52 -1.32
C THR A 33 1.77 -26.42 -1.27
N ALA A 34 2.86 -26.66 -0.53
CA ALA A 34 3.98 -25.73 -0.39
C ALA A 34 4.86 -25.70 -1.65
N TRP A 35 5.38 -24.52 -1.98
CA TRP A 35 6.37 -24.37 -3.05
C TRP A 35 7.69 -25.05 -2.68
N PRO A 36 8.40 -25.71 -3.62
CA PRO A 36 9.63 -26.44 -3.32
C PRO A 36 10.73 -25.59 -2.66
N TRP A 37 10.70 -24.28 -2.89
CA TRP A 37 11.67 -23.31 -2.36
C TRP A 37 11.10 -22.36 -1.31
N GLN A 38 9.92 -22.65 -0.75
CA GLN A 38 9.30 -21.79 0.26
C GLN A 38 10.22 -21.54 1.46
N SER A 39 10.99 -22.56 1.88
CA SER A 39 11.96 -22.46 2.98
C SER A 39 13.12 -21.51 2.71
N LEU A 40 13.43 -21.21 1.43
CA LEU A 40 14.49 -20.28 1.06
C LEU A 40 14.07 -18.82 1.25
N GLY A 41 12.77 -18.53 1.36
CA GLY A 41 12.25 -17.17 1.45
C GLY A 41 12.81 -16.28 0.34
N ASN A 42 13.43 -15.15 0.71
CA ASN A 42 14.03 -14.22 -0.25
C ASN A 42 15.28 -14.79 -0.98
N PHE A 43 15.87 -15.90 -0.52
CA PHE A 43 17.02 -16.53 -1.18
C PHE A 43 16.64 -17.41 -2.37
N LYS A 44 15.33 -17.59 -2.66
CA LYS A 44 14.82 -18.41 -3.76
C LYS A 44 15.43 -18.08 -5.13
N TYR A 45 15.83 -16.84 -5.37
CA TYR A 45 16.45 -16.44 -6.64
C TYR A 45 17.83 -17.06 -6.90
N LEU A 46 18.51 -17.57 -5.85
CA LEU A 46 19.79 -18.29 -6.02
C LEU A 46 19.63 -19.58 -6.85
N LEU A 47 18.41 -20.12 -6.96
CA LEU A 47 18.10 -21.26 -7.82
C LEU A 47 18.42 -20.98 -9.31
N LEU A 48 18.37 -19.72 -9.74
CA LEU A 48 18.69 -19.34 -11.12
C LEU A 48 20.20 -19.20 -11.38
N ALA A 49 21.03 -19.09 -10.34
CA ALA A 49 22.44 -18.74 -10.49
C ALA A 49 23.22 -19.69 -11.43
N PRO A 50 23.09 -21.04 -11.33
CA PRO A 50 23.80 -21.95 -12.25
C PRO A 50 23.37 -21.79 -13.71
N PHE A 51 22.08 -21.56 -13.94
CA PHE A 51 21.52 -21.40 -15.29
C PHE A 51 21.93 -20.07 -15.92
N VAL A 52 21.90 -19.00 -15.13
CA VAL A 52 22.37 -17.68 -15.56
C VAL A 52 23.86 -17.71 -15.88
N ALA A 53 24.68 -18.32 -15.02
CA ALA A 53 26.12 -18.46 -15.28
C ALA A 53 26.40 -19.21 -16.60
N ARG A 54 25.68 -20.31 -16.85
CA ARG A 54 25.77 -21.05 -18.12
C ARG A 54 25.31 -20.23 -19.33
N SER A 55 24.20 -19.50 -19.21
CA SER A 55 23.69 -18.64 -20.26
C SER A 55 24.69 -17.53 -20.61
N VAL A 56 25.26 -16.86 -19.61
CA VAL A 56 26.31 -15.84 -19.82
C VAL A 56 27.54 -16.45 -20.50
N TYR A 57 28.00 -17.61 -20.04
CA TYR A 57 29.13 -18.31 -20.67
C TYR A 57 28.88 -18.60 -22.16
N ARG A 58 27.68 -19.11 -22.50
CA ARG A 58 27.30 -19.37 -23.90
C ARG A 58 27.15 -18.10 -24.73
N PHE A 59 26.63 -17.02 -24.13
CA PHE A 59 26.49 -15.74 -24.80
C PHE A 59 27.85 -15.13 -25.16
N VAL A 60 28.83 -15.20 -24.25
CA VAL A 60 30.18 -14.68 -24.47
C VAL A 60 30.94 -15.48 -25.52
N ASN A 61 30.78 -16.81 -25.54
CA ASN A 61 31.50 -17.71 -26.45
C ASN A 61 30.73 -18.04 -27.74
N ARG A 62 29.81 -17.18 -28.18
CA ARG A 62 28.96 -17.45 -29.36
C ARG A 62 29.71 -17.18 -30.68
N GLU A 63 29.60 -18.12 -31.63
CA GLU A 63 29.89 -17.88 -33.05
C GLU A 63 28.58 -17.52 -33.77
N ASN A 64 28.63 -16.52 -34.65
CA ASN A 64 27.48 -15.67 -35.03
C ASN A 64 26.23 -16.38 -35.62
N GLY A 65 25.05 -15.81 -35.32
CA GLY A 65 23.86 -15.84 -36.20
C GLY A 65 22.54 -16.34 -35.60
N LYS A 66 22.55 -17.14 -34.53
CA LYS A 66 21.33 -17.73 -33.95
C LYS A 66 21.07 -17.26 -32.52
N VAL A 67 19.82 -17.00 -32.18
CA VAL A 67 19.40 -16.59 -30.83
C VAL A 67 19.26 -17.83 -29.95
N ASP A 68 20.12 -17.94 -28.93
CA ASP A 68 19.94 -18.92 -27.87
C ASP A 68 18.85 -18.43 -26.91
N LEU A 69 17.77 -19.21 -26.78
CA LEU A 69 16.63 -18.86 -25.91
C LEU A 69 17.06 -18.62 -24.45
N ALA A 70 18.09 -19.33 -23.96
CA ALA A 70 18.60 -19.16 -22.59
C ALA A 70 19.02 -17.71 -22.31
N ASN A 71 19.56 -17.02 -23.33
CA ASN A 71 20.02 -15.63 -23.22
C ASN A 71 18.87 -14.63 -23.17
N LEU A 72 17.65 -15.05 -23.54
CA LEU A 72 16.44 -14.23 -23.47
C LEU A 72 15.62 -14.45 -22.21
N VAL A 73 15.93 -15.46 -21.40
CA VAL A 73 15.16 -15.77 -20.17
C VAL A 73 15.12 -14.55 -19.26
N ILE A 74 16.28 -13.99 -18.86
CA ILE A 74 16.32 -12.82 -17.96
C ILE A 74 15.55 -11.61 -18.53
N PRO A 75 15.76 -11.18 -19.80
CA PRO A 75 14.92 -10.16 -20.42
C PRO A 75 13.42 -10.44 -20.34
N ILE A 76 12.98 -11.68 -20.65
CA ILE A 76 11.56 -12.08 -20.58
C ILE A 76 11.04 -11.93 -19.14
N LEU A 77 11.79 -12.39 -18.13
CA LEU A 77 11.38 -12.23 -16.73
C LEU A 77 11.25 -10.77 -16.33
N LEU A 78 12.20 -9.92 -16.73
CA LEU A 78 12.16 -8.49 -16.42
C LEU A 78 10.93 -7.82 -17.05
N VAL A 79 10.57 -8.18 -18.28
CA VAL A 79 9.35 -7.69 -18.93
C VAL A 79 8.11 -8.16 -18.16
N ARG A 80 8.05 -9.43 -17.74
CA ARG A 80 6.92 -9.96 -16.94
C ARG A 80 6.81 -9.29 -15.57
N VAL A 81 7.92 -9.05 -14.87
CA VAL A 81 7.93 -8.30 -13.61
C VAL A 81 7.43 -6.87 -13.84
N ALA A 82 7.92 -6.18 -14.87
CA ALA A 82 7.47 -4.83 -15.21
C ALA A 82 5.97 -4.79 -15.56
N HIS A 83 5.49 -5.77 -16.33
CA HIS A 83 4.07 -5.92 -16.68
C HIS A 83 3.20 -6.14 -15.44
N SER A 84 3.65 -6.99 -14.51
CA SER A 84 2.97 -7.25 -13.25
C SER A 84 2.90 -5.99 -12.38
N LEU A 85 4.04 -5.30 -12.21
CA LEU A 85 4.10 -4.05 -11.45
C LEU A 85 3.20 -2.97 -12.07
N PHE A 86 3.18 -2.84 -13.39
CA PHE A 86 2.27 -1.92 -14.09
C PHE A 86 0.80 -2.21 -13.76
N TRP A 87 0.36 -3.46 -13.88
CA TRP A 87 -1.01 -3.84 -13.58
C TRP A 87 -1.38 -3.63 -12.11
N ILE A 88 -0.49 -4.00 -11.18
CA ILE A 88 -0.69 -3.74 -9.75
C ILE A 88 -0.86 -2.24 -9.50
N SER A 89 0.04 -1.43 -10.05
CA SER A 89 0.01 0.03 -9.93
C SER A 89 -1.28 0.61 -10.48
N TRP A 90 -1.66 0.19 -11.69
CA TRP A 90 -2.84 0.67 -12.38
C TRP A 90 -4.12 0.27 -11.66
N ALA A 91 -4.26 -1.01 -11.27
CA ALA A 91 -5.42 -1.51 -10.55
C ALA A 91 -5.61 -0.82 -9.20
N ARG A 92 -4.53 -0.59 -8.44
CA ARG A 92 -4.61 0.15 -7.17
C ARG A 92 -4.95 1.62 -7.36
N PHE A 93 -4.37 2.26 -8.37
CA PHE A 93 -4.70 3.64 -8.70
C PHE A 93 -6.17 3.77 -9.08
N GLN A 94 -6.68 2.84 -9.89
CA GLN A 94 -8.07 2.82 -10.31
C GLN A 94 -9.01 2.46 -9.17
N THR A 95 -8.73 1.47 -8.34
CA THR A 95 -9.61 1.11 -7.21
C THR A 95 -9.68 2.19 -6.13
N ALA A 96 -8.64 3.02 -5.98
CA ALA A 96 -8.65 4.17 -5.07
C ALA A 96 -9.50 5.34 -5.61
N ARG A 97 -9.53 5.58 -6.93
CA ARG A 97 -10.16 6.77 -7.54
C ARG A 97 -11.45 6.52 -8.32
N SER A 98 -11.63 5.32 -8.89
CA SER A 98 -12.63 5.03 -9.92
C SER A 98 -14.00 4.79 -9.31
N LYS A 99 -15.03 5.29 -10.01
CA LYS A 99 -16.43 4.95 -9.75
C LYS A 99 -16.79 3.53 -10.21
N ARG A 100 -15.91 2.85 -10.97
CA ARG A 100 -16.14 1.53 -11.59
C ARG A 100 -15.52 0.36 -10.81
N ARG A 101 -15.40 0.48 -9.49
CA ARG A 101 -14.93 -0.61 -8.62
C ARG A 101 -15.99 -1.70 -8.53
N ILE A 102 -15.57 -2.96 -8.58
CA ILE A 102 -16.48 -4.11 -8.62
C ILE A 102 -16.87 -4.52 -7.19
N VAL A 103 -15.89 -4.98 -6.41
CA VAL A 103 -16.07 -5.44 -5.03
C VAL A 103 -15.71 -4.32 -4.05
N ASN A 104 -16.64 -4.02 -3.15
CA ASN A 104 -16.47 -3.06 -2.06
C ASN A 104 -16.40 -3.77 -0.70
N LYS A 105 -15.34 -4.58 -0.52
CA LYS A 105 -14.97 -5.22 0.75
C LYS A 105 -13.58 -4.73 1.17
N SER A 106 -13.21 -5.00 2.42
CA SER A 106 -11.90 -4.62 2.96
C SER A 106 -10.77 -5.45 2.35
N LEU A 107 -9.70 -4.79 1.92
CA LEU A 107 -8.39 -5.41 1.67
C LEU A 107 -7.44 -5.00 2.80
N ASP A 108 -7.03 -5.98 3.60
CA ASP A 108 -6.21 -5.76 4.79
C ASP A 108 -4.80 -6.38 4.68
N PHE A 109 -3.94 -6.09 5.66
CA PHE A 109 -2.54 -6.54 5.70
C PHE A 109 -2.37 -8.06 5.57
N GLU A 110 -3.33 -8.83 6.09
CA GLU A 110 -3.35 -10.29 6.06
C GLU A 110 -3.40 -10.81 4.61
N GLN A 111 -4.19 -10.17 3.74
CA GLN A 111 -4.21 -10.51 2.32
C GLN A 111 -2.89 -10.10 1.65
N VAL A 112 -2.35 -8.92 1.96
CA VAL A 112 -1.05 -8.49 1.40
C VAL A 112 0.08 -9.46 1.75
N ASP A 113 0.08 -10.00 2.97
CA ASP A 113 1.06 -10.99 3.39
C ASP A 113 0.86 -12.33 2.68
N ARG A 114 -0.38 -12.74 2.41
CA ARG A 114 -0.71 -13.96 1.66
C ARG A 114 -0.23 -13.90 0.22
N GLU A 115 -0.39 -12.74 -0.42
CA GLU A 115 -0.06 -12.56 -1.83
C GLU A 115 1.40 -12.13 -2.07
N ARG A 116 2.23 -12.12 -1.01
CA ARG A 116 3.59 -11.58 -1.05
C ARG A 116 4.52 -12.31 -2.03
N ASN A 117 4.31 -13.61 -2.24
CA ASN A 117 5.17 -14.46 -3.08
C ASN A 117 4.64 -14.64 -4.52
N TRP A 118 3.87 -13.67 -5.03
CA TRP A 118 3.33 -13.68 -6.40
C TRP A 118 4.38 -13.91 -7.50
N ASP A 119 5.66 -13.67 -7.22
CA ASP A 119 6.77 -13.84 -8.14
C ASP A 119 7.31 -15.29 -8.22
N ASP A 120 6.79 -16.22 -7.40
CA ASP A 120 7.14 -17.65 -7.46
C ASP A 120 6.85 -18.26 -8.84
N GLN A 121 5.74 -17.87 -9.48
CA GLN A 121 5.43 -18.30 -10.85
C GLN A 121 6.45 -17.79 -11.88
N ILE A 122 6.99 -16.58 -11.69
CA ILE A 122 7.99 -15.99 -12.60
C ILE A 122 9.29 -16.78 -12.47
N LEU A 123 9.67 -17.12 -11.23
CA LEU A 123 10.81 -17.99 -10.95
C LEU A 123 10.64 -19.39 -11.56
N MET A 124 9.45 -19.99 -11.43
CA MET A 124 9.13 -21.28 -12.05
C MET A 124 9.25 -21.22 -13.58
N THR A 125 8.69 -20.18 -14.19
CA THR A 125 8.78 -19.96 -15.63
C THR A 125 10.25 -19.91 -16.08
N ALA A 126 11.10 -19.20 -15.34
CA ALA A 126 12.53 -19.13 -15.63
C ALA A 126 13.20 -20.50 -15.62
N LEU A 127 12.93 -21.29 -14.57
CA LEU A 127 13.48 -22.65 -14.44
C LEU A 127 13.01 -23.53 -15.60
N LEU A 128 11.73 -23.52 -15.93
CA LEU A 128 11.18 -24.30 -17.04
C LEU A 128 11.75 -23.88 -18.39
N LEU A 129 11.97 -22.59 -18.64
CA LEU A 129 12.59 -22.12 -19.88
C LEU A 129 14.06 -22.55 -19.98
N TYR A 130 14.83 -22.48 -18.89
CA TYR A 130 16.21 -22.96 -18.87
C TYR A 130 16.31 -24.48 -19.04
N LEU A 131 15.45 -25.24 -18.36
CA LEU A 131 15.37 -26.69 -18.51
C LEU A 131 14.93 -27.08 -19.93
N GLY A 132 13.92 -26.42 -20.47
CA GLY A 132 13.46 -26.61 -21.84
C GLY A 132 14.57 -26.34 -22.86
N ASN A 133 15.30 -25.23 -22.72
CA ASN A 133 16.46 -24.92 -23.56
C ASN A 133 17.56 -26.00 -23.50
N MET A 134 17.76 -26.61 -22.34
CA MET A 134 18.80 -27.63 -22.10
C MET A 134 18.40 -29.01 -22.63
N PHE A 135 17.13 -29.40 -22.48
CA PHE A 135 16.69 -30.79 -22.68
C PHE A 135 15.78 -30.99 -23.88
N LEU A 136 15.15 -29.95 -24.45
CA LEU A 136 14.24 -30.09 -25.59
C LEU A 136 14.96 -29.79 -26.91
N PRO A 137 15.04 -30.77 -27.83
CA PRO A 137 15.48 -30.52 -29.20
C PRO A 137 14.62 -29.43 -29.86
N GLY A 138 15.25 -28.45 -30.51
CA GLY A 138 14.55 -27.33 -31.16
C GLY A 138 14.24 -26.12 -30.27
N ALA A 139 14.49 -26.20 -28.96
CA ALA A 139 14.30 -25.07 -28.03
C ALA A 139 15.58 -24.24 -27.77
N THR A 140 16.75 -24.69 -28.26
CA THR A 140 18.02 -23.99 -28.04
C THR A 140 18.15 -22.78 -28.96
N TYR A 141 18.15 -22.98 -30.28
CA TYR A 141 18.31 -21.93 -31.27
C TYR A 141 17.00 -21.69 -32.00
N VAL A 142 16.36 -20.57 -31.71
CA VAL A 142 14.97 -20.30 -32.11
C VAL A 142 14.89 -19.07 -33.02
N PRO A 143 14.03 -19.08 -34.05
CA PRO A 143 13.77 -17.89 -34.86
C PRO A 143 13.01 -16.85 -34.04
N TRP A 144 13.17 -15.58 -34.40
CA TRP A 144 12.39 -14.50 -33.79
C TRP A 144 10.89 -14.66 -34.07
N TRP A 145 10.53 -15.02 -35.30
CA TRP A 145 9.15 -15.06 -35.77
C TRP A 145 8.85 -16.33 -36.55
N ASN A 146 7.65 -16.87 -36.34
CA ASN A 146 7.04 -17.90 -37.17
C ASN A 146 5.51 -17.73 -37.15
N THR A 147 4.91 -17.38 -38.28
CA THR A 147 3.46 -17.10 -38.38
C THR A 147 2.62 -18.31 -38.01
N TRP A 148 2.99 -19.51 -38.45
CA TRP A 148 2.27 -20.75 -38.15
C TRP A 148 2.34 -21.09 -36.66
N GLY A 149 3.48 -20.85 -36.01
CA GLY A 149 3.63 -20.99 -34.57
C GLY A 149 2.68 -20.08 -33.79
N VAL A 150 2.55 -18.82 -34.21
CA VAL A 150 1.63 -17.85 -33.59
C VAL A 150 0.17 -18.28 -33.76
N VAL A 151 -0.24 -18.65 -34.98
CA VAL A 151 -1.61 -19.10 -35.27
C VAL A 151 -1.93 -20.38 -34.49
N LEU A 152 -1.02 -21.36 -34.51
CA LEU A 152 -1.20 -22.62 -33.79
C LEU A 152 -1.30 -22.39 -32.28
N THR A 153 -0.47 -21.49 -31.74
CA THR A 153 -0.53 -21.12 -30.31
C THR A 153 -1.89 -20.55 -29.95
N ALA A 154 -2.42 -19.62 -30.76
CA ALA A 154 -3.73 -19.01 -30.53
C ALA A 154 -4.87 -20.03 -30.60
N LEU A 155 -4.87 -20.91 -31.61
CA LEU A 155 -5.90 -21.94 -31.78
C LEU A 155 -5.87 -23.00 -30.66
N LEU A 156 -4.67 -23.45 -30.28
CA LEU A 156 -4.51 -24.42 -29.19
C LEU A 156 -4.89 -23.83 -27.84
N HIS A 157 -4.63 -22.53 -27.63
CA HIS A 157 -5.12 -21.85 -26.45
C HIS A 157 -6.65 -21.75 -26.45
N ALA A 158 -7.24 -21.17 -27.49
CA ALA A 158 -8.68 -20.92 -27.57
C ALA A 158 -9.54 -22.21 -27.54
N GLY A 159 -8.99 -23.34 -28.00
CA GLY A 159 -9.68 -24.63 -27.98
C GLY A 159 -9.22 -25.51 -26.79
N PRO A 160 -8.23 -26.41 -26.99
CA PRO A 160 -7.83 -27.40 -25.99
C PRO A 160 -7.51 -26.85 -24.60
N VAL A 161 -6.75 -25.75 -24.50
CA VAL A 161 -6.35 -25.21 -23.19
C VAL A 161 -7.56 -24.70 -22.41
N GLU A 162 -8.41 -23.88 -23.03
CA GLU A 162 -9.64 -23.37 -22.41
C GLU A 162 -10.58 -24.50 -21.99
N PHE A 163 -10.77 -25.51 -22.85
CA PHE A 163 -11.61 -26.66 -22.54
C PHE A 163 -11.10 -27.47 -21.33
N LEU A 164 -9.81 -27.79 -21.33
CA LEU A 164 -9.19 -28.55 -20.24
C LEU A 164 -9.14 -27.74 -18.94
N TYR A 165 -8.87 -26.43 -19.02
CA TYR A 165 -8.93 -25.54 -17.87
C TYR A 165 -10.33 -25.55 -17.26
N TYR A 166 -11.38 -25.33 -18.06
CA TYR A 166 -12.75 -25.24 -17.59
C TYR A 166 -13.13 -26.45 -16.71
N TRP A 167 -12.83 -27.66 -17.18
CA TRP A 167 -13.14 -28.87 -16.43
C TRP A 167 -12.26 -29.07 -15.19
N PHE A 168 -10.96 -28.76 -15.29
CA PHE A 168 -10.07 -28.84 -14.13
C PHE A 168 -10.46 -27.84 -13.05
N HIS A 169 -10.72 -26.60 -13.43
CA HIS A 169 -11.16 -25.54 -12.53
C HIS A 169 -12.50 -25.87 -11.88
N ARG A 170 -13.47 -26.35 -12.66
CA ARG A 170 -14.74 -26.84 -12.10
C ARG A 170 -14.54 -28.00 -11.11
N ALA A 171 -13.60 -28.92 -11.38
CA ALA A 171 -13.26 -29.99 -10.45
C ALA A 171 -12.59 -29.47 -9.17
N LEU A 172 -11.75 -28.42 -9.26
CA LEU A 172 -11.15 -27.76 -8.09
C LEU A 172 -12.21 -27.17 -7.15
N HIS A 173 -13.39 -26.81 -7.65
CA HIS A 173 -14.53 -26.36 -6.82
C HIS A 173 -15.33 -27.49 -6.17
N HIS A 174 -14.97 -28.75 -6.40
CA HIS A 174 -15.45 -29.85 -5.59
C HIS A 174 -14.84 -29.78 -4.18
N HIS A 175 -15.65 -29.94 -3.13
CA HIS A 175 -15.27 -29.72 -1.72
C HIS A 175 -13.90 -30.30 -1.31
N TYR A 176 -13.58 -31.51 -1.80
CA TYR A 176 -12.32 -32.19 -1.52
C TYR A 176 -11.10 -31.44 -2.08
N LEU A 177 -11.14 -31.05 -3.37
CA LEU A 177 -10.05 -30.34 -4.03
C LEU A 177 -10.01 -28.87 -3.62
N TYR A 178 -11.19 -28.26 -3.40
CA TYR A 178 -11.31 -26.87 -2.98
C TYR A 178 -10.56 -26.63 -1.68
N SER A 179 -10.87 -27.40 -0.63
CA SER A 179 -10.24 -27.24 0.68
C SER A 179 -8.72 -27.44 0.67
N ARG A 180 -8.20 -28.23 -0.28
CA ARG A 180 -6.79 -28.63 -0.37
C ARG A 180 -5.93 -27.76 -1.27
N TYR A 181 -6.51 -27.25 -2.35
CA TYR A 181 -5.77 -26.63 -3.43
C TYR A 181 -6.35 -25.26 -3.77
N HIS A 182 -7.66 -25.12 -3.90
CA HIS A 182 -8.21 -23.88 -4.49
C HIS A 182 -8.67 -22.81 -3.47
N SER A 183 -8.89 -23.19 -2.21
CA SER A 183 -9.42 -22.29 -1.16
C SER A 183 -8.54 -21.07 -0.89
N HIS A 184 -7.23 -21.17 -1.14
CA HIS A 184 -6.27 -20.10 -0.86
C HIS A 184 -6.31 -18.99 -1.90
N HIS A 185 -6.51 -19.34 -3.16
CA HIS A 185 -6.80 -18.39 -4.22
C HIS A 185 -8.08 -17.59 -3.91
N HIS A 186 -9.12 -18.32 -3.50
CA HIS A 186 -10.42 -17.75 -3.13
C HIS A 186 -10.46 -17.03 -1.78
N ALA A 187 -9.42 -17.15 -0.96
CA ALA A 187 -9.30 -16.37 0.27
C ALA A 187 -9.14 -14.87 -0.01
N SER A 188 -8.76 -14.49 -1.23
CA SER A 188 -8.64 -13.12 -1.71
C SER A 188 -9.90 -12.64 -2.43
N ILE A 189 -10.97 -12.38 -1.66
CA ILE A 189 -12.26 -11.93 -2.23
C ILE A 189 -12.13 -10.57 -2.95
N VAL A 190 -11.30 -9.67 -2.42
CA VAL A 190 -10.94 -8.42 -3.11
C VAL A 190 -9.71 -8.72 -3.94
N THR A 191 -9.90 -9.19 -5.18
CA THR A 191 -8.78 -9.59 -6.02
C THR A 191 -7.88 -8.40 -6.36
N GLU A 192 -6.57 -8.66 -6.38
CA GLU A 192 -5.57 -7.82 -7.02
C GLU A 192 -5.02 -8.55 -8.26
N PRO A 193 -4.41 -7.88 -9.25
CA PRO A 193 -3.83 -8.57 -10.42
C PRO A 193 -2.96 -9.77 -10.05
N ILE A 194 -2.18 -9.66 -8.98
CA ILE A 194 -1.33 -10.75 -8.47
C ILE A 194 -2.09 -11.92 -7.85
N THR A 195 -3.33 -11.73 -7.38
CA THR A 195 -4.17 -12.84 -6.88
C THR A 195 -4.30 -13.96 -7.91
N ALA A 196 -4.24 -13.61 -9.21
CA ALA A 196 -4.32 -14.55 -10.32
C ALA A 196 -3.24 -15.65 -10.33
N VAL A 197 -2.15 -15.46 -9.58
CA VAL A 197 -1.02 -16.40 -9.52
C VAL A 197 -0.74 -16.90 -8.09
N ILE A 198 -1.67 -16.64 -7.17
CA ILE A 198 -1.57 -17.07 -5.77
C ILE A 198 -2.35 -18.36 -5.61
N HIS A 199 -1.65 -19.47 -5.86
CA HIS A 199 -2.15 -20.83 -5.69
C HIS A 199 -1.14 -21.69 -4.92
N PRO A 200 -1.61 -22.79 -4.30
CA PRO A 200 -0.75 -23.91 -3.92
C PRO A 200 0.05 -24.43 -5.10
N PHE A 201 1.25 -24.93 -4.80
CA PHE A 201 2.20 -25.33 -5.82
C PHE A 201 1.65 -26.43 -6.75
N ALA A 202 0.94 -27.43 -6.21
CA ALA A 202 0.34 -28.50 -7.02
C ALA A 202 -0.66 -27.98 -8.06
N GLU A 203 -1.52 -27.02 -7.68
CA GLU A 203 -2.50 -26.41 -8.58
C GLU A 203 -1.78 -25.59 -9.66
N GLU A 204 -0.87 -24.72 -9.24
CA GLU A 204 -0.09 -23.89 -10.16
C GLU A 204 0.70 -24.74 -11.16
N PHE A 205 1.31 -25.84 -10.71
CA PHE A 205 2.04 -26.76 -11.56
C PHE A 205 1.16 -27.40 -12.65
N VAL A 206 -0.08 -27.75 -12.33
CA VAL A 206 -1.04 -28.25 -13.33
C VAL A 206 -1.39 -27.16 -14.35
N TYR A 207 -1.55 -25.90 -13.92
CA TYR A 207 -1.71 -24.78 -14.86
C TYR A 207 -0.47 -24.59 -15.75
N PHE A 208 0.75 -24.73 -15.22
CA PHE A 208 1.97 -24.72 -16.05
C PHE A 208 1.99 -25.84 -17.10
N LEU A 209 1.59 -27.05 -16.75
CA LEU A 209 1.49 -28.16 -17.72
C LEU A 209 0.45 -27.87 -18.80
N LEU A 210 -0.68 -27.29 -18.40
CA LEU A 210 -1.76 -26.92 -19.32
C LEU A 210 -1.30 -25.84 -20.30
N PHE A 211 -0.67 -24.76 -19.81
CA PHE A 211 -0.13 -23.69 -20.65
C PHE A 211 1.11 -24.10 -21.43
N ALA A 212 1.77 -25.21 -21.06
CA ALA A 212 2.84 -25.77 -21.88
C ALA A 212 2.31 -26.41 -23.18
N ILE A 213 1.03 -26.78 -23.28
CA ILE A 213 0.48 -27.48 -24.46
C ILE A 213 0.76 -26.73 -25.77
N PRO A 214 0.43 -25.43 -25.93
CA PRO A 214 0.71 -24.73 -27.18
C PRO A 214 2.21 -24.59 -27.45
N ILE A 215 2.99 -24.30 -26.41
CA ILE A 215 4.46 -24.14 -26.51
C ILE A 215 5.09 -25.45 -27.00
N MET A 216 4.83 -26.56 -26.31
CA MET A 216 5.37 -27.88 -26.65
C MET A 216 4.93 -28.33 -28.04
N THR A 217 3.68 -28.07 -28.42
CA THR A 217 3.20 -28.40 -29.77
C THR A 217 3.99 -27.63 -30.82
N THR A 218 4.20 -26.32 -30.64
CA THR A 218 5.00 -25.55 -31.61
C THR A 218 6.46 -25.98 -31.67
N VAL A 219 7.04 -26.43 -30.54
CA VAL A 219 8.39 -27.02 -30.51
C VAL A 219 8.45 -28.30 -31.34
N PHE A 220 7.54 -29.25 -31.09
CA PHE A 220 7.51 -30.52 -31.81
C PHE A 220 7.10 -30.39 -33.27
N SER A 221 6.30 -29.38 -33.62
CA SER A 221 5.95 -29.07 -35.01
C SER A 221 7.00 -28.21 -35.73
N GLY A 222 8.14 -27.89 -35.09
CA GLY A 222 9.19 -27.07 -35.70
C GLY A 222 8.79 -25.63 -36.00
N CYS A 223 7.70 -25.13 -35.41
CA CYS A 223 7.14 -23.80 -35.63
C CYS A 223 7.37 -22.83 -34.46
N PHE A 224 8.13 -23.25 -33.45
CA PHE A 224 8.43 -22.45 -32.26
C PHE A 224 9.22 -21.18 -32.59
N SER A 225 8.89 -20.08 -31.92
CA SER A 225 9.57 -18.80 -32.09
C SER A 225 9.55 -17.94 -30.83
N VAL A 226 10.52 -17.03 -30.71
CA VAL A 226 10.68 -16.13 -29.56
C VAL A 226 9.43 -15.27 -29.34
N VAL A 227 8.89 -14.68 -30.40
CA VAL A 227 7.72 -13.80 -30.31
C VAL A 227 6.46 -14.59 -29.93
N SER A 228 6.29 -15.80 -30.46
CA SER A 228 5.15 -16.66 -30.07
C SER A 228 5.20 -17.02 -28.58
N LEU A 229 6.36 -17.43 -28.07
CA LEU A 229 6.54 -17.72 -26.64
C LEU A 229 6.26 -16.50 -25.77
N THR A 230 6.94 -15.39 -26.06
CA THR A 230 6.88 -14.19 -25.23
C THR A 230 5.49 -13.56 -25.29
N GLY A 231 4.89 -13.48 -26.48
CA GLY A 231 3.53 -12.99 -26.67
C GLY A 231 2.50 -13.83 -25.95
N TYR A 232 2.65 -15.16 -25.94
CA TYR A 232 1.73 -16.05 -25.23
C TYR A 232 1.82 -15.89 -23.71
N LEU A 233 3.03 -15.83 -23.14
CA LEU A 233 3.22 -15.56 -21.71
C LEU A 233 2.61 -14.20 -21.31
N LEU A 234 2.83 -13.16 -22.11
CA LEU A 234 2.28 -11.83 -21.85
C LEU A 234 0.76 -11.79 -22.01
N TYR A 235 0.19 -12.56 -22.93
CA TYR A 235 -1.25 -12.69 -23.10
C TYR A 235 -1.91 -13.37 -21.88
N ILE A 236 -1.34 -14.48 -21.39
CA ILE A 236 -1.81 -15.15 -20.17
C ILE A 236 -1.77 -14.19 -18.98
N ASP A 237 -0.64 -13.50 -18.78
CA ASP A 237 -0.48 -12.51 -17.71
C ASP A 237 -1.52 -11.39 -17.85
N PHE A 238 -1.69 -10.84 -19.06
CA PHE A 238 -2.62 -9.75 -19.34
C PHE A 238 -4.07 -10.13 -19.00
N MET A 239 -4.52 -11.27 -19.50
CA MET A 239 -5.90 -11.72 -19.28
C MET A 239 -6.15 -11.96 -17.80
N ASN A 240 -5.25 -12.68 -17.11
CA ASN A 240 -5.33 -12.92 -15.68
C ASN A 240 -5.35 -11.61 -14.85
N TYR A 241 -4.46 -10.67 -15.16
CA TYR A 241 -4.36 -9.40 -14.44
C TYR A 241 -5.57 -8.52 -14.66
N MET A 242 -6.13 -8.49 -15.88
CA MET A 242 -7.40 -7.84 -16.17
C MET A 242 -8.54 -8.48 -15.36
N GLY A 243 -8.64 -9.81 -15.34
CA GLY A 243 -9.65 -10.54 -14.58
C GLY A 243 -9.68 -10.22 -13.09
N HIS A 244 -8.51 -10.00 -12.50
CA HIS A 244 -8.34 -9.82 -11.05
C HIS A 244 -8.15 -8.36 -10.61
N CYS A 245 -8.28 -7.37 -11.51
CA CYS A 245 -7.95 -5.99 -11.17
C CYS A 245 -8.98 -5.26 -10.29
N ASN A 246 -10.16 -5.85 -10.02
CA ASN A 246 -11.24 -5.29 -9.20
C ASN A 246 -11.81 -3.93 -9.66
N PHE A 247 -11.63 -3.58 -10.93
CA PHE A 247 -12.35 -2.46 -11.57
C PHE A 247 -12.74 -2.83 -13.00
N GLU A 248 -13.86 -2.31 -13.49
CA GLU A 248 -14.30 -2.60 -14.85
C GLU A 248 -13.58 -1.68 -15.86
N VAL A 249 -12.70 -2.29 -16.66
CA VAL A 249 -11.88 -1.62 -17.68
C VAL A 249 -12.42 -1.81 -19.09
N VAL A 250 -13.20 -2.86 -19.35
CA VAL A 250 -13.66 -3.26 -20.68
C VAL A 250 -14.83 -2.36 -21.11
N PRO A 251 -14.65 -1.49 -22.12
CA PRO A 251 -15.69 -0.54 -22.50
C PRO A 251 -16.83 -1.19 -23.29
N LYS A 252 -18.06 -0.69 -23.05
CA LYS A 252 -19.30 -1.21 -23.68
C LYS A 252 -19.27 -1.23 -25.20
N TRP A 253 -18.52 -0.32 -25.84
CA TRP A 253 -18.49 -0.22 -27.31
C TRP A 253 -17.87 -1.46 -27.96
N LEU A 254 -16.96 -2.17 -27.30
CA LEU A 254 -16.34 -3.39 -27.86
C LEU A 254 -17.41 -4.46 -28.13
N PHE A 255 -18.32 -4.68 -27.19
CA PHE A 255 -19.42 -5.62 -27.34
C PHE A 255 -20.53 -5.13 -28.29
N ARG A 256 -20.58 -3.83 -28.61
CA ARG A 256 -21.49 -3.31 -29.64
C ARG A 256 -20.93 -3.49 -31.05
N VAL A 257 -19.63 -3.24 -31.22
CA VAL A 257 -18.93 -3.38 -32.51
C VAL A 257 -18.74 -4.84 -32.89
N PHE A 258 -18.41 -5.70 -31.92
CA PHE A 258 -18.25 -7.13 -32.14
C PHE A 258 -18.97 -7.93 -31.03
N PRO A 259 -20.29 -8.12 -31.14
CA PRO A 259 -21.09 -8.84 -30.14
C PRO A 259 -20.57 -10.24 -29.75
N PRO A 260 -20.01 -11.06 -30.69
CA PRO A 260 -19.43 -12.35 -30.32
C PRO A 260 -18.31 -12.28 -29.29
N LEU A 261 -17.65 -11.12 -29.14
CA LEU A 261 -16.57 -10.93 -28.16
C LEU A 261 -17.00 -11.28 -26.73
N LYS A 262 -18.28 -11.07 -26.38
CA LYS A 262 -18.84 -11.42 -25.06
C LYS A 262 -18.60 -12.89 -24.69
N TYR A 263 -18.57 -13.78 -25.68
CA TYR A 263 -18.35 -15.21 -25.49
C TYR A 263 -16.87 -15.61 -25.62
N LEU A 264 -16.05 -14.76 -26.26
CA LEU A 264 -14.65 -15.04 -26.59
C LEU A 264 -13.67 -14.39 -25.60
N MET A 265 -14.14 -13.52 -24.73
CA MET A 265 -13.31 -12.80 -23.77
C MET A 265 -14.15 -12.41 -22.55
N TYR A 266 -13.73 -12.88 -21.37
CA TYR A 266 -14.36 -12.46 -20.12
C TYR A 266 -13.98 -11.02 -19.72
N THR A 267 -14.80 -10.43 -18.85
CA THR A 267 -14.55 -9.11 -18.25
C THR A 267 -14.07 -9.27 -16.79
N PRO A 268 -13.43 -8.24 -16.22
CA PRO A 268 -13.16 -8.19 -14.78
C PRO A 268 -14.41 -8.48 -13.93
N THR A 269 -15.58 -7.94 -14.32
CA THR A 269 -16.86 -8.21 -13.63
C THR A 269 -17.30 -9.67 -13.71
N PHE A 270 -17.15 -10.31 -14.87
CA PHE A 270 -17.46 -11.73 -15.05
C PHE A 270 -16.65 -12.61 -14.10
N HIS A 271 -15.33 -12.39 -14.02
CA HIS A 271 -14.45 -13.17 -13.15
C HIS A 271 -14.57 -12.80 -11.68
N SER A 272 -14.88 -11.54 -11.36
CA SER A 272 -15.15 -11.16 -9.97
C SER A 272 -16.38 -11.89 -9.40
N LEU A 273 -17.38 -12.22 -10.22
CA LEU A 273 -18.50 -13.06 -9.80
C LEU A 273 -18.05 -14.46 -9.41
N HIS A 274 -17.07 -15.02 -10.11
CA HIS A 274 -16.48 -16.31 -9.74
C HIS A 274 -15.91 -16.29 -8.31
N HIS A 275 -15.13 -15.26 -7.96
CA HIS A 275 -14.53 -15.07 -6.63
C HIS A 275 -15.53 -14.74 -5.52
N THR A 276 -16.76 -14.34 -5.87
CA THR A 276 -17.78 -13.93 -4.88
C THR A 276 -18.91 -14.93 -4.72
N GLN A 277 -19.24 -15.68 -5.77
CA GLN A 277 -20.31 -16.69 -5.79
C GLN A 277 -19.77 -18.13 -5.74
N PHE A 278 -18.51 -18.36 -6.10
CA PHE A 278 -17.77 -19.64 -6.09
C PHE A 278 -18.32 -20.76 -6.99
N ARG A 279 -19.59 -20.70 -7.39
CA ARG A 279 -20.29 -21.80 -8.09
C ARG A 279 -20.65 -21.49 -9.55
N THR A 280 -20.10 -20.42 -10.08
CA THR A 280 -20.41 -19.90 -11.42
C THR A 280 -19.14 -19.38 -12.09
N ASN A 281 -19.19 -19.19 -13.41
CA ASN A 281 -18.14 -18.54 -14.21
C ASN A 281 -16.77 -19.24 -14.09
N TYR A 282 -16.67 -20.50 -14.54
CA TYR A 282 -15.46 -21.33 -14.43
C TYR A 282 -14.46 -21.19 -15.58
N SER A 283 -14.81 -20.51 -16.67
CA SER A 283 -13.92 -20.32 -17.83
C SER A 283 -12.59 -19.69 -17.44
N LEU A 284 -11.51 -20.03 -18.17
CA LEU A 284 -10.24 -19.32 -18.03
C LEU A 284 -10.39 -17.92 -18.59
N PHE A 285 -10.40 -17.78 -19.93
CA PHE A 285 -10.56 -16.49 -20.59
C PHE A 285 -11.75 -16.43 -21.55
N ILE A 286 -12.31 -17.56 -21.95
CA ILE A 286 -13.40 -17.66 -22.94
C ILE A 286 -14.71 -18.09 -22.25
N PRO A 287 -15.64 -17.16 -21.96
CA PRO A 287 -16.92 -17.45 -21.32
C PRO A 287 -17.81 -18.45 -22.06
N LEU A 288 -17.57 -18.71 -23.35
CA LEU A 288 -18.36 -19.63 -24.18
C LEU A 288 -18.66 -20.96 -23.46
N TYR A 289 -17.70 -21.53 -22.73
CA TYR A 289 -17.90 -22.78 -22.01
C TYR A 289 -18.91 -22.66 -20.86
N ASP A 290 -18.93 -21.54 -20.13
CA ASP A 290 -19.95 -21.29 -19.11
C ASP A 290 -21.36 -21.13 -19.70
N TYR A 291 -21.47 -20.57 -20.90
CA TYR A 291 -22.74 -20.52 -21.64
C TYR A 291 -23.19 -21.90 -22.12
N ILE A 292 -22.27 -22.69 -22.70
CA ILE A 292 -22.56 -24.05 -23.20
C ILE A 292 -23.02 -24.97 -22.07
N TYR A 293 -22.34 -24.92 -20.92
CA TYR A 293 -22.60 -25.83 -19.79
C TYR A 293 -23.53 -25.24 -18.72
N GLY A 294 -24.07 -24.04 -18.94
CA GLY A 294 -25.06 -23.42 -18.05
C GLY A 294 -24.51 -23.03 -16.67
N THR A 295 -23.23 -22.67 -16.59
CA THR A 295 -22.56 -22.24 -15.35
C THR A 295 -22.32 -20.74 -15.27
N MET A 296 -22.84 -19.97 -16.24
CA MET A 296 -22.79 -18.51 -16.24
C MET A 296 -23.67 -17.92 -15.13
N ASP A 297 -23.14 -16.96 -14.36
CA ASP A 297 -23.86 -16.31 -13.28
C ASP A 297 -24.96 -15.38 -13.80
N LYS A 298 -26.19 -15.54 -13.30
CA LYS A 298 -27.35 -14.77 -13.76
C LYS A 298 -27.19 -13.25 -13.62
N SER A 299 -26.34 -12.78 -12.70
CA SER A 299 -26.09 -11.35 -12.47
C SER A 299 -24.97 -10.76 -13.33
N THR A 300 -24.36 -11.55 -14.22
CA THR A 300 -23.22 -11.14 -15.07
C THR A 300 -23.48 -9.84 -15.81
N ASP A 301 -24.60 -9.75 -16.53
CA ASP A 301 -24.91 -8.57 -17.35
C ASP A 301 -25.24 -7.35 -16.47
N ASP A 302 -26.05 -7.54 -15.43
CA ASP A 302 -26.42 -6.48 -14.48
C ASP A 302 -25.20 -5.89 -13.75
N LEU A 303 -24.26 -6.75 -13.33
CA LEU A 303 -23.03 -6.31 -12.68
C LEU A 303 -22.13 -5.53 -13.63
N TYR A 304 -21.96 -6.02 -14.87
CA TYR A 304 -21.19 -5.34 -15.89
C TYR A 304 -21.77 -3.95 -16.19
N GLU A 305 -23.08 -3.87 -16.37
CA GLU A 305 -23.76 -2.62 -16.71
C GLU A 305 -23.68 -1.59 -15.57
N SER A 306 -24.01 -2.01 -14.35
CA SER A 306 -23.99 -1.15 -13.16
C SER A 306 -22.58 -0.65 -12.83
N THR A 307 -21.58 -1.53 -12.92
CA THR A 307 -20.18 -1.14 -12.66
C THR A 307 -19.63 -0.23 -13.75
N SER A 308 -19.97 -0.49 -15.02
CA SER A 308 -19.55 0.35 -16.14
C SER A 308 -20.11 1.77 -16.08
N ASN A 309 -21.37 1.90 -15.64
CA ASN A 309 -22.01 3.21 -15.40
C ASN A 309 -21.38 3.94 -14.21
N GLY A 310 -20.82 3.18 -13.27
CA GLY A 310 -20.14 3.68 -12.08
C GLY A 310 -21.10 3.96 -10.93
N LYS A 311 -20.58 3.88 -9.71
CA LYS A 311 -21.29 4.19 -8.47
C LYS A 311 -20.81 5.54 -7.95
N GLU A 312 -21.75 6.43 -7.65
CA GLU A 312 -21.42 7.66 -6.92
C GLU A 312 -21.16 7.32 -5.45
N GLU A 313 -19.92 7.48 -5.03
CA GLU A 313 -19.54 7.42 -3.63
C GLU A 313 -19.02 8.80 -3.23
N MET A 314 -19.68 9.43 -2.27
CA MET A 314 -19.23 10.70 -1.69
C MET A 314 -17.98 10.44 -0.85
N VAL A 315 -16.96 11.28 -1.02
CA VAL A 315 -15.77 11.28 -0.17
C VAL A 315 -16.01 12.28 0.95
N ASP A 316 -15.98 11.83 2.20
CA ASP A 316 -16.22 12.68 3.37
C ASP A 316 -14.94 13.39 3.83
N ILE A 317 -13.80 12.71 3.75
CA ILE A 317 -12.52 13.19 4.28
C ILE A 317 -11.40 12.99 3.25
N VAL A 318 -10.57 14.01 3.08
CA VAL A 318 -9.31 13.93 2.35
C VAL A 318 -8.12 14.15 3.29
N HIS A 319 -7.15 13.24 3.26
CA HIS A 319 -5.85 13.43 3.91
C HIS A 319 -4.80 13.75 2.85
N LEU A 320 -4.28 14.97 2.84
CA LEU A 320 -3.25 15.40 1.91
C LEU A 320 -1.86 15.15 2.50
N THR A 321 -1.11 14.24 1.90
CA THR A 321 0.26 13.88 2.28
C THR A 321 1.23 14.19 1.14
N HIS A 322 2.51 13.84 1.31
CA HIS A 322 3.49 13.91 0.23
C HIS A 322 4.65 12.91 0.48
N PRO A 323 5.32 12.42 -0.58
CA PRO A 323 6.53 11.62 -0.42
C PRO A 323 7.60 12.38 0.39
N THR A 324 8.29 11.70 1.30
CA THR A 324 9.26 12.34 2.20
C THR A 324 10.66 12.34 1.61
N THR A 325 11.19 11.15 1.33
CA THR A 325 12.47 10.93 0.65
C THR A 325 12.24 10.42 -0.78
N LEU A 326 13.28 10.43 -1.62
CA LEU A 326 13.22 9.82 -2.95
C LEU A 326 12.80 8.34 -2.91
N GLN A 327 13.18 7.60 -1.86
CA GLN A 327 12.83 6.19 -1.69
C GLN A 327 11.43 5.96 -1.10
N SER A 328 10.82 6.98 -0.49
CA SER A 328 9.49 6.85 0.12
C SER A 328 8.38 6.55 -0.89
N VAL A 329 8.60 6.85 -2.18
CA VAL A 329 7.65 6.53 -3.26
C VAL A 329 7.33 5.02 -3.33
N TYR A 330 8.29 4.16 -2.97
CA TYR A 330 8.10 2.71 -2.97
C TYR A 330 7.19 2.19 -1.85
N HIS A 331 6.89 3.06 -0.88
CA HIS A 331 5.95 2.78 0.20
C HIS A 331 4.55 3.36 -0.07
N LEU A 332 4.35 4.02 -1.22
CA LEU A 332 3.00 4.31 -1.70
C LEU A 332 2.30 3.03 -2.11
N ARG A 333 0.97 2.98 -1.95
CA ARG A 333 0.16 1.80 -2.28
C ARG A 333 0.24 1.42 -3.77
N LEU A 334 0.42 2.39 -4.66
CA LEU A 334 0.43 2.25 -6.12
C LEU A 334 1.58 1.39 -6.70
N GLY A 335 2.28 0.57 -5.93
CA GLY A 335 3.37 -0.27 -6.44
C GLY A 335 3.66 -1.47 -5.55
N LEU A 336 4.79 -1.42 -4.84
CA LEU A 336 5.31 -2.55 -4.08
C LEU A 336 4.53 -2.78 -2.77
N ALA A 337 3.51 -3.63 -2.83
CA ALA A 337 2.64 -3.96 -1.70
C ALA A 337 3.42 -4.40 -0.45
N SER A 338 4.46 -5.21 -0.68
CA SER A 338 5.33 -5.75 0.36
C SER A 338 6.17 -4.69 1.08
N LEU A 339 6.44 -3.56 0.41
CA LEU A 339 7.11 -2.41 1.02
C LEU A 339 6.09 -1.47 1.65
N ALA A 340 5.02 -1.14 0.94
CA ALA A 340 3.94 -0.28 1.45
C ALA A 340 3.31 -0.84 2.74
N SER A 341 3.22 -2.16 2.89
CA SER A 341 2.71 -2.82 4.10
C SER A 341 3.66 -2.83 5.29
N LYS A 342 4.84 -2.22 5.15
CA LYS A 342 5.86 -2.14 6.20
C LYS A 342 6.22 -0.68 6.50
N PRO A 343 6.56 -0.37 7.76
CA PRO A 343 7.08 0.95 8.10
C PRO A 343 8.26 1.33 7.22
N TYR A 344 8.26 2.57 6.74
CA TYR A 344 9.33 3.10 5.92
C TYR A 344 10.65 3.12 6.69
N THR A 345 11.66 2.45 6.11
CA THR A 345 13.05 2.45 6.56
C THR A 345 13.93 2.59 5.33
N SER A 346 14.94 3.45 5.38
CA SER A 346 15.93 3.53 4.30
C SER A 346 16.71 2.21 4.23
N ARG A 347 16.78 1.61 3.05
CA ARG A 347 17.45 0.33 2.82
C ARG A 347 18.42 0.45 1.67
N TRP A 348 19.60 -0.12 1.82
CA TRP A 348 20.68 0.03 0.85
C TRP A 348 20.32 -0.55 -0.53
N TYR A 349 19.59 -1.66 -0.60
CA TYR A 349 19.28 -2.32 -1.88
C TYR A 349 18.26 -1.53 -2.72
N VAL A 350 17.52 -0.60 -2.12
CA VAL A 350 16.58 0.28 -2.86
C VAL A 350 17.35 1.21 -3.81
N TRP A 351 18.65 1.43 -3.60
CA TRP A 351 19.50 2.14 -4.54
C TRP A 351 19.59 1.47 -5.91
N ALA A 352 19.42 0.14 -5.99
CA ALA A 352 19.36 -0.57 -7.28
C ALA A 352 18.14 -0.15 -8.12
N MET A 353 17.11 0.42 -7.50
CA MET A 353 15.91 0.93 -8.18
C MET A 353 16.04 2.40 -8.62
N TRP A 354 17.25 2.98 -8.60
CA TRP A 354 17.47 4.38 -8.95
C TRP A 354 16.83 4.84 -10.28
N PRO A 355 16.81 4.06 -11.38
CA PRO A 355 16.11 4.48 -12.60
C PRO A 355 14.63 4.79 -12.38
N PHE A 356 13.93 4.00 -11.56
CA PHE A 356 12.54 4.24 -11.21
C PHE A 356 12.39 5.45 -10.27
N THR A 357 13.32 5.61 -9.33
CA THR A 357 13.38 6.78 -8.44
C THR A 357 13.52 8.07 -9.25
N PHE A 358 14.41 8.06 -10.25
CA PHE A 358 14.64 9.19 -11.14
C PHE A 358 13.40 9.51 -11.98
N LEU A 359 12.77 8.48 -12.55
CA LEU A 359 11.50 8.65 -13.27
C LEU A 359 10.41 9.23 -12.37
N SER A 360 10.29 8.75 -11.13
CA SER A 360 9.34 9.30 -10.15
C SER A 360 9.63 10.77 -9.84
N LEU A 361 10.89 11.18 -9.77
CA LEU A 361 11.28 12.59 -9.57
C LEU A 361 10.90 13.47 -10.77
N LEU A 362 11.08 12.97 -12.00
CA LEU A 362 10.65 13.68 -13.21
C LEU A 362 9.13 13.83 -13.25
N LEU A 363 8.41 12.72 -13.01
CA LEU A 363 6.95 12.71 -12.96
C LEU A 363 6.43 13.63 -11.85
N SER A 364 7.10 13.66 -10.70
CA SER A 364 6.69 14.53 -9.60
C SER A 364 6.73 15.99 -10.05
N ARG A 365 7.82 16.45 -10.67
CA ARG A 365 7.97 17.83 -11.17
C ARG A 365 6.91 18.23 -12.21
N ILE A 366 6.58 17.34 -13.14
CA ILE A 366 5.65 17.62 -14.24
C ILE A 366 4.18 17.54 -13.76
N SER A 367 3.91 16.79 -12.69
CA SER A 367 2.55 16.64 -12.16
C SER A 367 2.03 17.96 -11.57
N GLY A 368 0.97 18.49 -12.18
CA GLY A 368 0.32 19.74 -11.78
C GLY A 368 -0.85 19.58 -10.80
N SER A 369 -1.04 18.41 -10.18
CA SER A 369 -2.15 18.15 -9.25
C SER A 369 -1.80 17.04 -8.25
N ALA A 370 -2.45 17.07 -7.08
CA ALA A 370 -2.43 15.94 -6.17
C ALA A 370 -3.16 14.74 -6.78
N PHE A 371 -2.80 13.53 -6.34
CA PHE A 371 -3.44 12.31 -6.84
C PHE A 371 -3.81 11.36 -5.70
N VAL A 372 -4.89 10.61 -5.89
CA VAL A 372 -5.38 9.64 -4.91
C VAL A 372 -4.41 8.45 -4.83
N VAL A 373 -3.97 8.11 -3.63
CA VAL A 373 -3.09 6.96 -3.37
C VAL A 373 -3.78 5.83 -2.61
N GLU A 374 -4.80 6.15 -1.83
CA GLU A 374 -5.46 5.21 -0.94
C GLU A 374 -6.91 5.65 -0.70
N LYS A 375 -7.78 4.68 -0.43
CA LYS A 375 -9.15 4.88 0.01
C LYS A 375 -9.45 3.98 1.20
N ASN A 376 -9.99 4.54 2.28
CA ASN A 376 -10.33 3.83 3.51
C ASN A 376 -11.78 4.13 3.91
N ARG A 377 -12.35 3.27 4.76
CA ARG A 377 -13.73 3.44 5.25
C ARG A 377 -13.80 3.19 6.75
N LEU A 378 -14.48 4.07 7.46
CA LEU A 378 -14.78 3.90 8.89
C LEU A 378 -16.24 4.24 9.12
N LYS A 379 -17.04 3.27 9.58
CA LYS A 379 -18.49 3.43 9.74
C LYS A 379 -19.11 3.89 8.40
N SER A 380 -19.84 5.01 8.41
CA SER A 380 -20.42 5.63 7.21
C SER A 380 -19.47 6.58 6.48
N LEU A 381 -18.27 6.84 7.00
CA LEU A 381 -17.34 7.80 6.41
C LEU A 381 -16.42 7.15 5.39
N THR A 382 -16.36 7.75 4.21
CA THR A 382 -15.42 7.40 3.14
C THR A 382 -14.28 8.40 3.11
N MET A 383 -13.05 7.89 3.07
CA MET A 383 -11.84 8.70 3.20
C MET A 383 -10.89 8.42 2.05
N GLN A 384 -10.21 9.44 1.57
CA GLN A 384 -9.13 9.29 0.59
C GLN A 384 -7.84 9.92 1.11
N THR A 385 -6.72 9.28 0.79
CA THR A 385 -5.40 9.89 0.94
C THR A 385 -4.96 10.40 -0.42
N TRP A 386 -4.63 11.67 -0.51
CA TRP A 386 -4.08 12.30 -1.71
C TRP A 386 -2.61 12.60 -1.46
N ALA A 387 -1.77 12.43 -2.48
CA ALA A 387 -0.36 12.76 -2.43
C ALA A 387 -0.06 13.98 -3.30
N THR A 388 0.52 15.02 -2.70
CA THR A 388 1.16 16.11 -3.43
C THR A 388 2.43 15.53 -4.09
N PRO A 389 2.64 15.71 -5.40
CA PRO A 389 3.78 15.15 -6.13
C PRO A 389 5.08 15.93 -5.86
N ARG A 390 5.45 16.10 -4.59
CA ARG A 390 6.62 16.88 -4.14
C ARG A 390 7.30 16.18 -2.96
N PHE A 391 8.62 16.04 -3.02
CA PHE A 391 9.42 15.43 -1.96
C PHE A 391 9.74 16.42 -0.85
N SER A 392 10.03 15.98 0.38
CA SER A 392 10.34 16.90 1.51
C SER A 392 11.45 17.90 1.22
N PHE A 393 12.45 17.54 0.40
CA PHE A 393 13.53 18.48 0.07
C PHE A 393 13.04 19.65 -0.80
N GLN A 394 12.01 19.44 -1.62
CA GLN A 394 11.42 20.46 -2.49
C GLN A 394 10.70 21.55 -1.68
N TYR A 395 10.00 21.17 -0.62
CA TYR A 395 9.39 22.12 0.32
C TYR A 395 10.40 23.05 1.00
N LYS A 396 11.69 22.66 1.05
CA LYS A 396 12.77 23.47 1.64
C LYS A 396 13.37 24.46 0.64
N LEU A 397 13.05 24.34 -0.65
CA LEU A 397 13.54 25.23 -1.70
C LEU A 397 12.60 26.44 -1.76
N SER A 398 13.13 27.63 -1.48
CA SER A 398 12.33 28.86 -1.44
C SER A 398 11.60 29.15 -2.76
N TRP A 399 12.23 28.84 -3.91
CA TRP A 399 11.66 29.07 -5.23
C TRP A 399 10.58 28.06 -5.65
N GLU A 400 10.43 26.93 -4.95
CA GLU A 400 9.33 25.98 -5.22
C GLU A 400 8.09 26.24 -4.35
N ARG A 401 8.19 27.15 -3.36
CA ARG A 401 7.13 27.38 -2.36
C ARG A 401 5.80 27.79 -3.00
N ASP A 402 5.81 28.73 -3.95
CA ASP A 402 4.59 29.21 -4.59
C ASP A 402 3.92 28.11 -5.42
N ALA A 403 4.70 27.37 -6.21
CA ALA A 403 4.19 26.23 -6.99
C ALA A 403 3.61 25.12 -6.09
N ILE A 404 4.24 24.83 -4.95
CA ILE A 404 3.71 23.87 -3.96
C ILE A 404 2.40 24.39 -3.36
N ASN A 405 2.36 25.68 -3.03
CA ASN A 405 1.18 26.30 -2.45
C ASN A 405 -0.01 26.28 -3.42
N GLU A 406 0.21 26.56 -4.70
CA GLU A 406 -0.79 26.44 -5.77
C GLU A 406 -1.30 24.99 -5.92
N LEU A 407 -0.43 23.98 -5.81
CA LEU A 407 -0.83 22.57 -5.83
C LEU A 407 -1.76 22.21 -4.67
N ILE A 408 -1.42 22.67 -3.45
CA ILE A 408 -2.22 22.42 -2.26
C ILE A 408 -3.56 23.16 -2.36
N GLU A 409 -3.54 24.43 -2.80
CA GLU A 409 -4.74 25.23 -3.00
C GLU A 409 -5.69 24.56 -4.00
N LYS A 410 -5.16 24.09 -5.14
CA LYS A 410 -5.92 23.35 -6.13
C LYS A 410 -6.57 22.11 -5.53
N ALA A 411 -5.83 21.33 -4.73
CA ALA A 411 -6.38 20.15 -4.05
C ALA A 411 -7.49 20.50 -3.05
N VAL A 412 -7.36 21.62 -2.32
CA VAL A 412 -8.42 22.12 -1.40
C VAL A 412 -9.69 22.47 -2.17
N LEU A 413 -9.57 23.17 -3.30
CA LEU A 413 -10.71 23.57 -4.12
C LEU A 413 -11.38 22.37 -4.79
N GLU A 414 -10.60 21.43 -5.32
CA GLU A 414 -11.12 20.18 -5.89
C GLU A 414 -11.88 19.35 -4.85
N ALA A 415 -11.37 19.27 -3.61
CA ALA A 415 -12.07 18.58 -2.53
C ALA A 415 -13.37 19.28 -2.12
N ASP A 416 -13.37 20.62 -2.05
CA ASP A 416 -14.57 21.40 -1.74
C ASP A 416 -15.66 21.25 -2.82
N GLU A 417 -15.27 21.23 -4.10
CA GLU A 417 -16.16 20.98 -5.23
C GLU A 417 -16.78 19.58 -5.19
N GLN A 418 -15.99 18.57 -4.80
CA GLN A 418 -16.46 17.20 -4.60
C GLN A 418 -17.35 17.01 -3.37
N GLY A 419 -17.59 18.06 -2.58
CA GLY A 419 -18.43 18.02 -1.38
C GLY A 419 -17.76 17.36 -0.18
N VAL A 420 -16.42 17.30 -0.15
CA VAL A 420 -15.66 16.77 0.98
C VAL A 420 -15.91 17.64 2.22
N LYS A 421 -16.14 16.98 3.36
CA LYS A 421 -16.47 17.67 4.63
C LYS A 421 -15.22 18.19 5.33
N VAL A 422 -14.14 17.40 5.33
CA VAL A 422 -12.90 17.71 6.04
C VAL A 422 -11.68 17.40 5.19
N MET A 423 -10.71 18.31 5.16
CA MET A 423 -9.39 18.07 4.59
C MET A 423 -8.30 18.28 5.64
N THR A 424 -7.44 17.28 5.79
CA THR A 424 -6.25 17.36 6.64
C THR A 424 -5.01 17.66 5.81
N LEU A 425 -4.18 18.56 6.33
CA LEU A 425 -2.90 18.93 5.71
C LEU A 425 -1.77 18.20 6.43
N GLY A 426 -1.39 17.02 5.94
CA GLY A 426 -0.33 16.19 6.52
C GLY A 426 1.09 16.62 6.13
N LEU A 427 2.06 16.34 7.00
CA LEU A 427 3.48 16.61 6.81
C LEU A 427 3.74 18.11 6.51
N LEU A 428 4.52 18.42 5.47
CA LEU A 428 4.87 19.80 5.13
C LEU A 428 3.76 20.54 4.37
N ASN A 429 2.64 19.88 4.03
CA ASN A 429 1.49 20.55 3.44
C ASN A 429 0.83 21.57 4.39
N GLN A 430 1.09 21.47 5.70
CA GLN A 430 0.65 22.43 6.72
C GLN A 430 1.78 23.38 7.17
N GLY A 431 2.84 23.60 6.39
CA GLY A 431 3.96 24.44 6.83
C GLY A 431 3.55 25.90 7.10
N GLU A 432 3.96 26.46 8.25
CA GLU A 432 3.73 27.88 8.60
C GLU A 432 4.30 28.82 7.53
N GLU A 433 5.48 28.48 7.00
CA GLU A 433 6.17 29.21 5.91
C GLU A 433 5.52 29.01 4.52
N ILE A 434 4.63 28.03 4.35
CA ILE A 434 3.98 27.71 3.07
C ILE A 434 2.61 28.39 2.98
N ASN A 435 1.76 28.15 3.97
CA ASN A 435 0.36 28.57 3.93
C ASN A 435 -0.19 28.99 5.30
N GLY A 436 0.69 29.27 6.27
CA GLY A 436 0.27 29.68 7.61
C GLY A 436 -0.57 28.62 8.30
N LEU A 437 -0.18 27.33 8.18
CA LEU A 437 -0.92 26.20 8.76
C LEU A 437 -2.37 26.13 8.19
N GLY A 438 -2.52 26.33 6.88
CA GLY A 438 -3.80 26.32 6.16
C GLY A 438 -4.62 27.62 6.27
N GLU A 439 -4.22 28.60 7.09
CA GLU A 439 -4.96 29.86 7.25
C GLU A 439 -5.07 30.66 5.95
N LEU A 440 -4.05 30.57 5.10
CA LEU A 440 -4.05 31.21 3.79
C LEU A 440 -5.29 30.87 2.96
N TYR A 441 -5.65 29.59 2.89
CA TYR A 441 -6.78 29.13 2.06
C TYR A 441 -8.12 29.57 2.65
N VAL A 442 -8.25 29.55 3.99
CA VAL A 442 -9.46 30.03 4.68
C VAL A 442 -9.68 31.52 4.41
N ARG A 443 -8.62 32.32 4.43
CA ARG A 443 -8.70 33.76 4.14
C ARG A 443 -8.98 34.06 2.67
N LYS A 444 -8.31 33.34 1.76
CA LYS A 444 -8.45 33.54 0.31
C LYS A 444 -9.82 33.08 -0.21
N HIS A 445 -10.38 32.04 0.41
CA HIS A 445 -11.67 31.44 0.02
C HIS A 445 -12.64 31.40 1.20
N PRO A 446 -13.26 32.54 1.58
CA PRO A 446 -14.14 32.62 2.75
C PRO A 446 -15.43 31.80 2.64
N LYS A 447 -15.76 31.31 1.44
CA LYS A 447 -16.94 30.48 1.16
C LYS A 447 -16.67 28.97 1.19
N LEU A 448 -15.47 28.53 1.61
CA LEU A 448 -15.14 27.11 1.73
C LEU A 448 -16.15 26.39 2.63
N ARG A 449 -16.75 25.33 2.09
CA ARG A 449 -17.64 24.43 2.83
C ARG A 449 -16.84 23.41 3.61
N ILE A 450 -15.73 22.96 3.04
CA ILE A 450 -14.77 22.05 3.64
C ILE A 450 -14.10 22.65 4.87
N ARG A 451 -13.82 21.83 5.89
CA ARG A 451 -13.03 22.21 7.07
C ARG A 451 -11.59 21.79 6.90
N ILE A 452 -10.69 22.76 7.04
CA ILE A 452 -9.24 22.54 6.98
C ILE A 452 -8.76 22.23 8.40
N VAL A 453 -8.02 21.13 8.54
CA VAL A 453 -7.54 20.62 9.83
C VAL A 453 -6.04 20.33 9.76
N ASP A 454 -5.24 21.08 10.51
CA ASP A 454 -3.80 20.82 10.67
C ASP A 454 -3.52 19.70 11.70
N GLY A 455 -4.46 19.45 12.61
CA GLY A 455 -4.44 18.39 13.63
C GLY A 455 -3.49 18.65 14.80
N SER A 456 -3.06 19.90 14.98
CA SER A 456 -2.13 20.31 16.04
C SER A 456 -2.67 20.08 17.44
N SER A 457 -3.99 20.19 17.65
CA SER A 457 -4.64 20.03 18.95
C SER A 457 -4.55 18.57 19.42
N LEU A 458 -4.89 17.61 18.53
CA LEU A 458 -4.75 16.18 18.84
C LEU A 458 -3.28 15.75 18.94
N ALA A 459 -2.40 16.32 18.10
CA ALA A 459 -0.95 16.07 18.21
C ALA A 459 -0.41 16.53 19.56
N ALA A 460 -0.80 17.72 20.03
CA ALA A 460 -0.40 18.24 21.34
C ALA A 460 -0.95 17.39 22.49
N ALA A 461 -2.22 16.93 22.39
CA ALA A 461 -2.79 16.00 23.35
C ALA A 461 -2.00 14.68 23.41
N ALA A 462 -1.66 14.10 22.26
CA ALA A 462 -0.86 12.86 22.21
C ALA A 462 0.54 13.03 22.83
N VAL A 463 1.19 14.18 22.60
CA VAL A 463 2.47 14.50 23.26
C VAL A 463 2.27 14.61 24.77
N MET A 464 1.25 15.33 25.23
CA MET A 464 0.95 15.48 26.66
C MET A 464 0.70 14.15 27.36
N HIS A 465 -0.03 13.22 26.71
CA HIS A 465 -0.29 11.87 27.23
C HIS A 465 0.91 10.92 27.14
N SER A 466 1.95 11.27 26.37
CA SER A 466 3.20 10.51 26.30
C SER A 466 4.19 10.89 27.41
N ILE A 467 3.94 11.98 28.14
CA ILE A 467 4.80 12.44 29.23
C ILE A 467 4.51 11.58 30.48
N PRO A 468 5.52 10.91 31.07
CA PRO A 468 5.35 10.10 32.28
C PRO A 468 4.70 10.88 33.44
N GLU A 469 3.82 10.23 34.18
CA GLU A 469 3.21 10.81 35.37
C GLU A 469 4.27 11.17 36.43
N GLY A 470 4.06 12.29 37.12
CA GLY A 470 4.99 12.80 38.13
C GLY A 470 6.13 13.68 37.57
N THR A 471 6.25 13.83 36.25
CA THR A 471 7.24 14.74 35.62
C THR A 471 7.08 16.17 36.12
N LYS A 472 8.15 16.78 36.64
CA LYS A 472 8.18 18.16 37.16
C LYS A 472 8.86 19.16 36.24
N GLU A 473 9.80 18.69 35.43
CA GLU A 473 10.62 19.48 34.51
C GLU A 473 10.75 18.72 33.18
N VAL A 474 10.66 19.44 32.06
CA VAL A 474 10.94 18.90 30.73
C VAL A 474 11.90 19.81 29.98
N LEU A 475 12.75 19.24 29.13
CA LEU A 475 13.54 20.01 28.17
C LEU A 475 12.78 20.11 26.84
N LEU A 476 12.45 21.33 26.40
CA LEU A 476 11.90 21.60 25.08
C LEU A 476 13.04 22.08 24.15
N ILE A 477 13.27 21.36 23.06
CA ILE A 477 14.39 21.61 22.15
C ILE A 477 14.03 21.31 20.68
N GLY A 478 14.58 22.09 19.76
CA GLY A 478 14.31 21.98 18.32
C GLY A 478 13.40 23.09 17.79
N LYS A 479 13.13 23.09 16.49
CA LYS A 479 12.29 24.11 15.84
C LYS A 479 10.88 24.09 16.46
N LEU A 480 10.52 25.19 17.13
CA LEU A 480 9.21 25.36 17.74
C LEU A 480 8.11 25.41 16.68
N SER A 481 7.15 24.50 16.78
CA SER A 481 5.93 24.44 15.96
C SER A 481 4.72 24.92 16.75
N LYS A 482 3.55 25.06 16.09
CA LYS A 482 2.27 25.28 16.78
C LYS A 482 2.03 24.27 17.92
N VAL A 483 2.30 22.99 17.68
CA VAL A 483 2.23 21.92 18.70
C VAL A 483 3.13 22.22 19.89
N ALA A 484 4.37 22.67 19.66
CA ALA A 484 5.30 23.00 20.74
C ALA A 484 4.75 24.12 21.64
N PHE A 485 4.14 25.16 21.06
CA PHE A 485 3.53 26.25 21.84
C PHE A 485 2.31 25.78 22.65
N ILE A 486 1.46 24.93 22.07
CA ILE A 486 0.30 24.36 22.76
C ILE A 486 0.76 23.51 23.95
N VAL A 487 1.73 22.62 23.73
CA VAL A 487 2.28 21.74 24.77
C VAL A 487 2.96 22.56 25.86
N ALA A 488 3.81 23.54 25.51
CA ALA A 488 4.47 24.40 26.49
C ALA A 488 3.46 25.15 27.37
N LYS A 489 2.39 25.71 26.76
CA LYS A 489 1.30 26.36 27.49
C LYS A 489 0.63 25.40 28.48
N ALA A 490 0.30 24.20 28.04
CA ALA A 490 -0.38 23.19 28.85
C ALA A 490 0.48 22.68 30.02
N LEU A 491 1.78 22.50 29.79
CA LEU A 491 2.74 22.13 30.83
C LEU A 491 2.85 23.22 31.90
N CYS A 492 2.98 24.48 31.48
CA CYS A 492 3.00 25.59 32.42
C CYS A 492 1.70 25.65 33.24
N GLN A 493 0.53 25.43 32.62
CA GLN A 493 -0.75 25.36 33.33
C GLN A 493 -0.79 24.23 34.38
N ARG A 494 -0.17 23.08 34.10
CA ARG A 494 -0.01 21.95 35.04
C ARG A 494 1.15 22.13 36.05
N SER A 495 1.72 23.33 36.13
CA SER A 495 2.85 23.66 37.01
C SER A 495 4.11 22.81 36.76
N ILE A 496 4.29 22.36 35.52
CA ILE A 496 5.51 21.70 35.04
C ILE A 496 6.42 22.77 34.44
N GLN A 497 7.70 22.74 34.82
CA GLN A 497 8.70 23.66 34.31
C GLN A 497 9.16 23.25 32.91
N VAL A 498 9.19 24.22 31.99
CA VAL A 498 9.65 24.06 30.62
C VAL A 498 11.03 24.71 30.49
N LEU A 499 12.05 23.86 30.37
CA LEU A 499 13.43 24.26 30.16
C LEU A 499 13.69 24.39 28.66
N THR A 500 14.47 25.40 28.27
CA THR A 500 14.98 25.56 26.91
C THR A 500 16.46 25.88 26.97
N VAL A 501 17.24 25.46 25.98
CA VAL A 501 18.69 25.73 25.93
C VAL A 501 19.06 26.76 24.86
N ARG A 502 18.19 26.98 23.86
CA ARG A 502 18.44 27.95 22.79
C ARG A 502 17.72 29.26 23.11
N ARG A 503 18.49 30.35 23.17
CA ARG A 503 17.98 31.67 23.55
C ARG A 503 16.87 32.17 22.62
N GLU A 504 16.99 31.93 21.32
CA GLU A 504 15.94 32.31 20.35
C GLU A 504 14.60 31.61 20.60
N GLU A 505 14.64 30.33 20.99
CA GLU A 505 13.45 29.54 21.29
C GLU A 505 12.80 30.02 22.59
N PHE A 506 13.62 30.33 23.59
CA PHE A 506 13.16 30.94 24.85
C PHE A 506 12.43 32.26 24.62
N GLU A 507 13.01 33.19 23.85
CA GLU A 507 12.37 34.48 23.56
C GLU A 507 11.07 34.30 22.77
N LYS A 508 11.02 33.38 21.80
CA LYS A 508 9.78 33.06 21.06
C LYS A 508 8.68 32.54 21.98
N LEU A 509 9.01 31.68 22.94
CA LEU A 509 8.05 31.18 23.93
C LEU A 509 7.57 32.28 24.86
N LYS A 510 8.47 33.14 25.35
CA LYS A 510 8.15 34.27 26.21
C LYS A 510 7.20 35.27 25.52
N LEU A 511 7.36 35.46 24.22
CA LEU A 511 6.50 36.34 23.42
C LEU A 511 5.09 35.77 23.20
N ARG A 512 4.95 34.44 23.01
CA ARG A 512 3.64 33.81 22.72
C ARG A 512 2.89 33.33 23.97
N LEU A 513 3.58 33.06 25.09
CA LEU A 513 2.97 32.57 26.32
C LEU A 513 2.59 33.71 27.28
N PRO A 514 1.53 33.55 28.09
CA PRO A 514 1.18 34.51 29.14
C PRO A 514 2.33 34.80 30.10
N THR A 515 2.49 36.07 30.50
CA THR A 515 3.54 36.51 31.43
C THR A 515 3.46 35.83 32.81
N SER A 516 2.27 35.39 33.23
CA SER A 516 2.03 34.60 34.44
C SER A 516 2.70 33.21 34.43
N PHE A 517 3.21 32.77 33.28
CA PHE A 517 4.00 31.55 33.15
C PHE A 517 5.50 31.79 33.18
N GLY A 518 5.96 33.04 33.32
CA GLY A 518 7.38 33.41 33.28
C GLY A 518 8.27 32.65 34.27
N SER A 519 7.77 32.34 35.48
CA SER A 519 8.52 31.54 36.47
C SER A 519 8.64 30.05 36.13
N ARG A 520 7.84 29.57 35.17
CA ARG A 520 7.79 28.18 34.71
C ARG A 520 8.54 27.97 33.39
N LEU A 521 8.94 29.04 32.72
CA LEU A 521 9.76 29.00 31.51
C LEU A 521 11.19 29.39 31.86
N VAL A 522 12.16 28.49 31.67
CA VAL A 522 13.53 28.68 32.14
C VAL A 522 14.51 28.52 30.99
N LEU A 523 15.36 29.54 30.77
CA LEU A 523 16.54 29.42 29.92
C LEU A 523 17.63 28.72 30.73
N SER A 524 17.94 27.49 30.35
CA SER A 524 18.93 26.65 31.02
C SER A 524 20.26 26.67 30.27
N ASN A 525 21.36 26.77 31.02
CA ASN A 525 22.71 26.56 30.50
C ASN A 525 23.08 25.06 30.41
N CYS A 526 22.21 24.17 30.92
CA CYS A 526 22.43 22.73 30.98
C CYS A 526 21.30 21.97 30.25
N TYR A 527 21.65 20.84 29.65
CA TYR A 527 20.73 19.97 28.91
C TYR A 527 19.96 18.99 29.81
N THR A 528 20.22 19.02 31.12
CA THR A 528 19.70 18.04 32.07
C THR A 528 18.62 18.65 32.96
N PRO A 529 17.34 18.31 32.76
CA PRO A 529 16.29 18.55 33.74
C PRO A 529 16.58 17.81 35.06
N LYS A 530 16.04 18.30 36.19
CA LYS A 530 16.07 17.56 37.44
C LYS A 530 15.33 16.24 37.25
N ALA A 531 16.07 15.15 37.35
CA ALA A 531 15.53 13.85 37.03
C ALA A 531 14.61 13.31 38.13
N MET A 532 13.56 12.62 37.72
CA MET A 532 12.69 11.88 38.64
C MET A 532 13.34 10.53 38.99
N LYS A 533 13.34 10.15 40.27
CA LYS A 533 13.71 8.79 40.70
C LYS A 533 12.48 7.90 40.66
N LEU A 534 12.24 7.24 39.52
CA LEU A 534 11.28 6.14 39.44
C LEU A 534 12.08 4.88 39.09
N SER A 535 12.26 3.98 40.06
CA SER A 535 13.03 2.73 39.97
C SER A 535 14.46 2.88 39.38
N CYS A 536 15.44 3.01 40.26
CA CYS A 536 16.90 2.83 40.02
C CYS A 536 17.61 3.71 38.97
N LEU A 537 16.91 4.47 38.11
CA LEU A 537 17.51 5.40 37.13
C LEU A 537 16.78 6.76 37.10
N PRO A 538 17.52 7.88 36.95
CA PRO A 538 16.95 9.20 36.72
C PRO A 538 16.21 9.26 35.38
N LEU A 539 14.88 9.42 35.37
CA LEU A 539 14.10 9.59 34.14
C LEU A 539 14.04 11.07 33.75
N GLN A 540 14.58 11.42 32.58
CA GLN A 540 14.49 12.75 31.97
C GLN A 540 13.57 12.73 30.77
N VAL A 541 12.81 13.80 30.55
CA VAL A 541 11.89 13.94 29.41
C VAL A 541 12.34 15.09 28.53
N TRP A 542 12.62 14.78 27.26
CA TRP A 542 12.98 15.75 26.22
C TRP A 542 11.86 15.80 25.20
N LEU A 543 11.20 16.95 25.10
CA LEU A 543 10.25 17.25 24.06
C LEU A 543 11.00 17.77 22.84
N VAL A 544 10.96 17.02 21.73
CA VAL A 544 11.88 17.25 20.61
C VAL A 544 11.17 17.60 19.31
N GLY A 545 11.63 18.69 18.70
CA GLY A 545 11.20 19.16 17.39
C GLY A 545 12.20 18.82 16.28
N ASP A 546 11.90 19.31 15.08
CA ASP A 546 12.83 19.21 13.95
C ASP A 546 14.14 19.97 14.24
N GLY A 547 15.25 19.50 13.67
CA GLY A 547 16.56 20.13 13.84
C GLY A 547 17.28 19.78 15.14
N LEU A 548 16.86 18.73 15.85
CA LEU A 548 17.65 18.13 16.93
C LEU A 548 18.91 17.46 16.35
N THR A 549 20.08 17.88 16.83
CA THR A 549 21.38 17.38 16.34
C THR A 549 21.86 16.15 17.09
N ALA A 550 22.77 15.39 16.47
CA ALA A 550 23.45 14.27 17.12
C ALA A 550 24.27 14.70 18.35
N GLU A 551 24.85 15.90 18.30
CA GLU A 551 25.64 16.46 19.41
C GLU A 551 24.77 16.81 20.62
N GLU A 552 23.60 17.39 20.40
CA GLU A 552 22.64 17.65 21.48
C GLU A 552 22.15 16.33 22.11
N GLN A 553 21.85 15.31 21.31
CA GLN A 553 21.43 14.00 21.83
C GLN A 553 22.50 13.32 22.69
N ARG A 554 23.80 13.52 22.38
CA ARG A 554 24.90 12.97 23.19
C ARG A 554 24.94 13.56 24.59
N ARG A 555 24.37 14.74 24.81
CA ARG A 555 24.31 15.41 26.13
C ARG A 555 23.18 14.91 27.03
N ALA A 556 22.25 14.12 26.50
CA ALA A 556 21.19 13.51 27.30
C ALA A 556 21.75 12.50 28.31
N VAL A 557 21.07 12.28 29.44
CA VAL A 557 21.47 11.23 30.40
C VAL A 557 20.93 9.88 29.96
N LYS A 558 21.59 8.79 30.35
CA LYS A 558 21.08 7.42 30.15
C LYS A 558 19.63 7.31 30.64
N GLY A 559 18.76 6.70 29.83
CA GLY A 559 17.34 6.55 30.12
C GLY A 559 16.48 7.77 29.78
N THR A 560 17.02 8.81 29.16
CA THR A 560 16.22 9.96 28.69
C THR A 560 15.16 9.51 27.70
N CYS A 561 13.93 9.99 27.89
CA CYS A 561 12.79 9.81 26.99
C CYS A 561 12.72 10.97 26.00
N PHE A 562 12.98 10.71 24.73
CA PHE A 562 12.78 11.64 23.62
C PHE A 562 11.34 11.51 23.10
N VAL A 563 10.51 12.50 23.41
CA VAL A 563 9.10 12.57 23.00
C VAL A 563 8.97 13.60 21.88
N PRO A 564 8.81 13.18 20.61
CA PRO A 564 8.74 14.12 19.51
C PRO A 564 7.38 14.83 19.48
N PHE A 565 7.40 16.15 19.28
CA PHE A 565 6.24 16.93 18.85
C PHE A 565 6.27 17.24 17.35
N SER A 566 7.29 16.74 16.64
CA SER A 566 7.43 16.86 15.19
C SER A 566 6.57 15.84 14.44
N GLN A 567 6.23 16.19 13.20
CA GLN A 567 5.66 15.28 12.22
C GLN A 567 6.69 14.35 11.57
N PHE A 568 7.99 14.51 11.83
CA PHE A 568 9.05 13.63 11.33
C PHE A 568 9.74 12.89 12.49
N PRO A 569 10.20 11.64 12.28
CA PRO A 569 10.79 10.85 13.34
C PRO A 569 12.15 11.39 13.73
N THR A 570 12.44 11.39 15.03
CA THR A 570 13.75 11.79 15.55
C THR A 570 14.82 10.80 15.12
N LYS A 571 15.93 11.30 14.55
CA LYS A 571 17.09 10.46 14.22
C LYS A 571 17.72 9.93 15.51
N LYS A 572 17.64 8.61 15.72
CA LYS A 572 18.18 7.93 16.89
C LYS A 572 19.71 7.92 16.85
N THR A 573 20.35 8.57 17.82
CA THR A 573 21.83 8.65 17.92
C THR A 573 22.36 7.90 19.14
N ARG A 574 21.54 7.73 20.19
CA ARG A 574 21.98 7.26 21.50
C ARG A 574 21.21 6.02 21.94
N GLY A 575 21.84 4.85 21.94
CA GLY A 575 21.16 3.56 22.15
C GLY A 575 20.69 3.27 23.58
N ASP A 576 21.17 4.01 24.58
CA ASP A 576 20.80 3.88 26.00
C ASP A 576 19.68 4.85 26.42
N CYS A 577 18.95 5.41 25.46
CA CYS A 577 17.80 6.29 25.65
C CYS A 577 16.53 5.72 25.00
N VAL A 578 15.37 6.20 25.43
CA VAL A 578 14.06 5.80 24.88
C VAL A 578 13.62 6.84 23.86
N TYR A 579 13.35 6.41 22.63
CA TYR A 579 12.77 7.27 21.59
C TYR A 579 11.31 6.89 21.41
N TYR A 580 10.43 7.88 21.47
CA TYR A 580 9.02 7.69 21.18
C TYR A 580 8.77 7.93 19.69
N SER A 581 7.66 7.38 19.18
CA SER A 581 7.17 7.66 17.84
C SER A 581 6.70 9.11 17.74
N THR A 582 6.66 9.65 16.50
CA THR A 582 5.90 10.87 16.18
C THR A 582 4.46 10.76 16.67
N PRO A 583 3.78 11.88 16.99
CA PRO A 583 2.40 11.89 17.47
C PRO A 583 1.48 11.05 16.57
N ALA A 584 0.99 9.93 17.11
CA ALA A 584 0.24 8.92 16.38
C ALA A 584 -0.70 8.15 17.33
N MET A 585 -1.70 7.50 16.75
CA MET A 585 -2.66 6.68 17.49
C MET A 585 -2.88 5.34 16.79
N VAL A 586 -3.16 4.31 17.58
CA VAL A 586 -3.63 3.02 17.08
C VAL A 586 -5.05 3.21 16.56
N ILE A 587 -5.32 2.71 15.36
CA ILE A 587 -6.64 2.84 14.72
C ILE A 587 -7.65 1.82 15.26
N PRO A 588 -8.95 2.12 15.22
CA PRO A 588 -10.01 1.14 15.51
C PRO A 588 -9.93 -0.11 14.61
N LYS A 589 -10.47 -1.23 15.11
CA LYS A 589 -10.51 -2.50 14.34
C LYS A 589 -11.43 -2.39 13.12
N GLU A 590 -12.45 -1.57 13.25
CA GLU A 590 -13.51 -1.29 12.27
C GLU A 590 -13.04 -0.43 11.08
N LEU A 591 -11.81 0.10 11.12
CA LEU A 591 -11.24 0.82 9.97
C LEU A 591 -10.85 -0.19 8.89
N GLU A 592 -11.51 -0.08 7.73
CA GLU A 592 -11.37 -0.99 6.60
C GLU A 592 -10.41 -0.46 5.53
N ASN A 593 -9.97 -1.38 4.65
CA ASN A 593 -8.99 -1.18 3.59
C ASN A 593 -7.62 -0.75 4.13
N MET A 594 -7.17 -1.41 5.21
CA MET A 594 -5.90 -1.09 5.86
C MET A 594 -4.81 -2.06 5.41
N HIS A 595 -4.13 -1.68 4.33
CA HIS A 595 -3.14 -2.52 3.64
C HIS A 595 -1.78 -1.84 3.41
N ALA A 596 -1.62 -0.61 3.88
CA ALA A 596 -0.37 0.17 3.81
C ALA A 596 -0.09 0.87 5.15
N CYS A 597 1.19 0.95 5.51
CA CYS A 597 1.68 1.75 6.64
C CYS A 597 1.71 3.22 6.26
N GLU A 598 1.37 4.09 7.21
CA GLU A 598 1.53 5.53 7.04
C GLU A 598 2.98 5.93 7.33
N ASN A 599 3.78 6.09 6.28
CA ASN A 599 5.19 6.44 6.38
C ASN A 599 5.97 5.43 7.26
N TRP A 600 6.60 5.89 8.35
CA TRP A 600 7.36 5.08 9.32
C TRP A 600 6.48 4.51 10.43
N LEU A 601 5.17 4.75 10.43
CA LEU A 601 4.30 4.25 11.47
C LEU A 601 4.04 2.74 11.31
N PRO A 602 3.94 1.99 12.43
CA PRO A 602 3.57 0.58 12.41
C PRO A 602 2.25 0.30 11.69
N ARG A 603 2.00 -0.98 11.36
CA ARG A 603 0.70 -1.41 10.85
C ARG A 603 -0.40 -1.02 11.84
N ARG A 604 -1.54 -0.57 11.31
CA ARG A 604 -2.68 -0.09 12.10
C ARG A 604 -2.35 1.06 13.08
N VAL A 605 -1.47 1.96 12.65
CA VAL A 605 -1.16 3.21 13.34
C VAL A 605 -1.25 4.35 12.33
N MET A 606 -1.88 5.46 12.71
CA MET A 606 -2.03 6.67 11.89
C MET A 606 -1.51 7.90 12.63
N SER A 607 -1.04 8.90 11.89
CA SER A 607 -0.63 10.17 12.49
C SER A 607 -1.82 10.87 13.14
N THR A 608 -1.58 11.60 14.23
CA THR A 608 -2.63 12.40 14.87
C THR A 608 -3.22 13.45 13.94
N CYS A 609 -2.45 13.94 12.96
CA CYS A 609 -2.97 14.85 11.93
C CYS A 609 -4.09 14.20 11.11
N ARG A 610 -3.87 12.98 10.61
CA ARG A 610 -4.89 12.22 9.89
C ARG A 610 -6.07 11.88 10.78
N VAL A 611 -5.81 11.38 12.00
CA VAL A 611 -6.86 11.03 12.98
C VAL A 611 -7.71 12.24 13.34
N ALA A 612 -7.12 13.43 13.51
CA ALA A 612 -7.84 14.65 13.84
C ALA A 612 -8.90 14.99 12.79
N GLY A 613 -8.61 14.82 11.50
CA GLY A 613 -9.60 15.01 10.44
C GLY A 613 -10.77 14.03 10.52
N ILE A 614 -10.48 12.78 10.86
CA ILE A 614 -11.50 11.74 11.04
C ILE A 614 -12.41 12.10 12.22
N VAL A 615 -11.82 12.46 13.35
CA VAL A 615 -12.56 12.89 14.55
C VAL A 615 -13.39 14.14 14.26
N HIS A 616 -12.85 15.11 13.53
CA HIS A 616 -13.56 16.33 13.14
C HIS A 616 -14.83 16.03 12.34
N ALA A 617 -14.75 15.07 11.41
CA ALA A 617 -15.90 14.66 10.61
C ALA A 617 -16.92 13.85 11.43
N LEU A 618 -16.46 12.96 12.31
CA LEU A 618 -17.33 12.15 13.18
C LEU A 618 -18.09 13.00 14.20
N GLU A 619 -17.43 14.01 14.78
CA GLU A 619 -18.02 14.94 15.75
C GLU A 619 -18.80 16.08 15.07
N GLY A 620 -18.70 16.20 13.74
CA GLY A 620 -19.42 17.22 12.97
C GLY A 620 -18.99 18.66 13.26
N TRP A 621 -17.76 18.85 13.75
CA TRP A 621 -17.22 20.17 14.07
C TRP A 621 -17.20 21.08 12.84
N LYS A 622 -17.55 22.36 13.03
CA LYS A 622 -17.73 23.34 11.95
C LYS A 622 -16.60 24.37 11.87
N VAL A 623 -15.56 24.19 12.67
CA VAL A 623 -14.45 25.14 12.83
C VAL A 623 -13.27 24.72 11.96
N HIS A 624 -12.54 25.67 11.39
CA HIS A 624 -11.24 25.36 10.80
C HIS A 624 -10.21 25.23 11.92
N GLU A 625 -9.49 24.11 11.97
CA GLU A 625 -8.30 23.98 12.80
C GLU A 625 -7.09 24.37 11.94
N ALA A 626 -6.95 25.69 11.73
CA ALA A 626 -5.94 26.28 10.86
C ALA A 626 -5.36 27.55 11.52
N GLY A 627 -4.15 27.96 11.10
CA GLY A 627 -3.46 29.10 11.68
C GLY A 627 -3.29 28.95 13.20
N ASN A 628 -3.66 29.97 13.96
CA ASN A 628 -3.54 29.95 15.44
C ASN A 628 -4.75 29.34 16.16
N VAL A 629 -5.76 28.84 15.45
CA VAL A 629 -6.95 28.22 16.08
C VAL A 629 -6.58 26.89 16.71
N VAL A 630 -6.91 26.70 17.99
CA VAL A 630 -6.62 25.49 18.78
C VAL A 630 -7.89 25.04 19.47
N LEU A 631 -8.24 23.77 19.33
CA LEU A 631 -9.37 23.15 20.02
C LEU A 631 -8.95 22.73 21.43
N ASP A 632 -9.92 22.53 22.32
CA ASP A 632 -9.62 22.00 23.65
C ASP A 632 -9.01 20.60 23.54
N MET A 633 -7.80 20.43 24.08
CA MET A 633 -7.03 19.20 23.92
C MET A 633 -7.71 18.00 24.59
N GLU A 634 -8.36 18.21 25.74
CA GLU A 634 -9.01 17.12 26.47
C GLU A 634 -10.30 16.69 25.77
N ASP A 635 -11.03 17.63 25.17
CA ASP A 635 -12.21 17.31 24.37
C ASP A 635 -11.83 16.54 23.09
N VAL A 636 -10.80 16.99 22.37
CA VAL A 636 -10.33 16.31 21.16
C VAL A 636 -9.76 14.93 21.47
N TRP A 637 -9.00 14.79 22.55
CA TRP A 637 -8.48 13.51 23.01
C TRP A 637 -9.60 12.53 23.40
N ARG A 638 -10.56 12.98 24.21
CA ARG A 638 -11.72 12.15 24.59
C ARG A 638 -12.55 11.76 23.37
N ALA A 639 -12.72 12.64 22.38
CA ALA A 639 -13.40 12.32 21.13
C ALA A 639 -12.68 11.22 20.33
N ALA A 640 -11.35 11.31 20.21
CA ALA A 640 -10.55 10.26 19.56
C ALA A 640 -10.73 8.90 20.26
N LEU A 641 -10.63 8.86 21.60
CA LEU A 641 -10.84 7.64 22.38
C LEU A 641 -12.25 7.06 22.22
N ARG A 642 -13.30 7.90 22.23
CA ARG A 642 -14.71 7.47 22.01
C ARG A 642 -14.91 6.80 20.65
N HIS A 643 -14.10 7.16 19.66
CA HIS A 643 -14.16 6.58 18.32
C HIS A 643 -13.19 5.42 18.10
N GLY A 644 -12.56 4.92 19.17
CA GLY A 644 -11.72 3.73 19.15
C GLY A 644 -10.27 3.99 18.71
N PHE A 645 -9.86 5.25 18.58
CA PHE A 645 -8.44 5.58 18.41
C PHE A 645 -7.76 5.49 19.77
N LEU A 646 -6.76 4.63 19.90
CA LEU A 646 -6.10 4.37 21.17
C LEU A 646 -4.69 4.98 21.22
N PRO A 647 -4.18 5.35 22.41
CA PRO A 647 -2.81 5.82 22.55
C PRO A 647 -1.82 4.75 22.09
N LEU A 648 -0.74 5.17 21.44
CA LEU A 648 0.32 4.24 21.04
C LEU A 648 1.09 3.77 22.28
N PRO A 649 1.20 2.45 22.53
CA PRO A 649 1.97 1.95 23.68
C PRO A 649 3.44 2.33 23.58
N SER A 650 4.04 2.69 24.73
CA SER A 650 5.46 3.08 24.82
C SER A 650 6.42 1.97 24.37
N SER A 651 6.03 0.70 24.44
CA SER A 651 6.81 -0.45 23.95
C SER A 651 6.82 -0.63 22.43
N LEU A 652 5.85 -0.04 21.71
CA LEU A 652 5.79 -0.02 20.24
C LEU A 652 6.39 1.26 19.65
N ALA A 653 6.87 2.15 20.51
CA ALA A 653 7.47 3.44 20.15
C ALA A 653 9.00 3.37 19.93
N GLY A 654 9.63 2.27 20.38
CA GLY A 654 11.08 2.05 20.45
C GLY A 654 11.76 1.52 19.20
#